data_AF-A0A182F868-F1
#
_entry.id   AF-A0A182F868-F1
#
_cell.length_a   1.000
_cell.length_b   1.000
_cell.length_c   1.000
_cell.angle_alpha   90.00
_cell.angle_beta   90.00
_cell.angle_gamma   90.00
#
_symmetry.space_group_name_H-M   'P 1'
#
loop_
_entity.id
_entity.type
_entity.pdbx_description
1 polymer ?
#
loop_
_entity_poly.entity_id
_entity_poly.type
_entity_poly.pdbx_seq_one_letter_code
_entity_poly.pdbx_strand_id
1 'polypeptide(L)'
;MWYCVVIGCPYGYGRAINPKNPIRFHVFPHPVRETARFRKWLALINNPKLTKTEPIAVFKSMRVCRRHFDSDCYNGSCKRLMRHALPTLYLAEVEERPVALVQPMDMRGQLERLLQGEQKHQLKRQIVADGMGTKRPRLSSLDAMPVAHEDEQQSGPTPDHELVNDMIEFQEEYLEEEEYDEASLTSDSKLSSPAVCGTEFGITSFSGLIQDELGDLNQVEILNEPPETLLNDSSVSEDRDRLPIEKRYEQLVREFAIDGTNEGEPFYFTDDAQPSSNVAKFRSSSSSMESDSSRFCRAPLNEEFFQKCRTEFYDCPKNVLAQNVCTRIDPFDACLSRKTLENTQHVFTYKIENEGKPLTNQKSSGRCWLFAALNCIRIPFIKQYNLDEFEFSQAYLFYWDKIERANYFLNNVVDTAKRGEAVDGRLVSFLLSDPTCDGGQWDMLVNLINKHGVMPKKCFPESYSCEASTRMNSVIKSKLREYAKDLRQLVADGASDEEITEKIRKQMNEIYNVVGICLGIPPEKFTWECYDKSKKYLTIGPIRPIDFYEKYVKPYFNVDDKVCLVTDPRSSNLYGRSYTVDCLGNVVGGRPVLYNNQPVELLLDLVTKALKFGEPVWFGCEVNKRFAGKQGIEDLNIHDFKLVFGVDIQTTMDKADRLLYGESMMTHAMVFTGVSVDPNSQKPTKFRVENSWGEDRGEKGYLIMSADWFKEFVFEVVVDRSIVSQDVLDVFDLPPIVLPAWDPMGTLAK
;
A
#
# COMPACT_ATOMS: atom_id res chain seq x y z
N MET A 1 -25.17 1.62 4.87
CA MET A 1 -25.91 1.21 3.65
C MET A 1 -26.26 2.47 2.86
N TRP A 2 -26.19 2.47 1.53
CA TRP A 2 -26.49 3.67 0.72
C TRP A 2 -27.98 3.74 0.34
N TYR A 3 -28.49 4.96 0.14
CA TYR A 3 -29.85 5.23 -0.33
C TYR A 3 -29.82 6.15 -1.57
N CYS A 4 -30.87 6.11 -2.37
CA CYS A 4 -31.03 6.97 -3.55
C CYS A 4 -31.46 8.38 -3.12
N VAL A 5 -30.88 9.42 -3.75
CA VAL A 5 -31.25 10.82 -3.49
C VAL A 5 -32.29 11.38 -4.46
N VAL A 6 -32.81 10.59 -5.40
CA VAL A 6 -33.95 11.00 -6.23
C VAL A 6 -35.24 10.91 -5.41
N ILE A 7 -36.03 11.99 -5.43
CA ILE A 7 -37.31 12.07 -4.72
C ILE A 7 -38.27 10.99 -5.24
N GLY A 8 -39.10 10.43 -4.36
CA GLY A 8 -40.04 9.35 -4.69
C GLY A 8 -39.42 7.96 -4.92
N CYS A 9 -38.10 7.84 -5.08
CA CYS A 9 -37.42 6.57 -5.36
C CYS A 9 -37.71 5.50 -4.30
N PRO A 10 -38.08 4.25 -4.67
CA PRO A 10 -38.33 3.17 -3.71
C PRO A 10 -37.08 2.75 -2.90
N TYR A 11 -35.88 3.10 -3.38
CA TYR A 11 -34.60 2.86 -2.69
C TYR A 11 -34.09 4.12 -1.96
N GLY A 12 -34.98 5.08 -1.69
CA GLY A 12 -34.69 6.29 -0.91
C GLY A 12 -34.59 6.04 0.59
N TYR A 13 -34.24 7.09 1.34
CA TYR A 13 -34.15 7.05 2.81
C TYR A 13 -35.49 6.65 3.45
N GLY A 14 -35.46 5.69 4.38
CA GLY A 14 -36.65 5.25 5.12
C GLY A 14 -37.57 4.24 4.39
N ARG A 15 -37.15 3.69 3.24
CA ARG A 15 -37.89 2.62 2.53
C ARG A 15 -37.15 1.29 2.57
N ALA A 16 -37.90 0.19 2.68
CA ALA A 16 -37.34 -1.16 2.77
C ALA A 16 -36.74 -1.61 1.42
N ILE A 17 -35.47 -2.04 1.44
CA ILE A 17 -34.80 -2.61 0.27
C ILE A 17 -35.16 -4.10 0.18
N ASN A 18 -35.81 -4.51 -0.91
CA ASN A 18 -36.15 -5.91 -1.14
C ASN A 18 -34.86 -6.76 -1.31
N PRO A 19 -34.59 -7.74 -0.43
CA PRO A 19 -33.34 -8.50 -0.47
C PRO A 19 -33.21 -9.42 -1.70
N LYS A 20 -34.32 -9.74 -2.39
CA LYS A 20 -34.31 -10.61 -3.58
C LYS A 20 -33.76 -9.93 -4.84
N ASN A 21 -33.48 -8.62 -4.84
CA ASN A 21 -32.99 -7.93 -6.04
C ASN A 21 -32.04 -6.74 -5.71
N PRO A 22 -30.71 -6.98 -5.55
CA PRO A 22 -29.77 -5.98 -5.04
C PRO A 22 -29.45 -4.88 -6.08
N ILE A 23 -29.95 -3.66 -5.83
CA ILE A 23 -29.73 -2.52 -6.71
C ILE A 23 -28.31 -1.93 -6.59
N ARG A 24 -27.73 -1.52 -7.72
CA ARG A 24 -26.46 -0.78 -7.76
C ARG A 24 -26.68 0.73 -7.60
N PHE A 25 -25.71 1.38 -6.96
CA PHE A 25 -25.67 2.82 -6.73
C PHE A 25 -24.46 3.46 -7.42
N HIS A 26 -24.64 4.68 -7.89
CA HIS A 26 -23.64 5.48 -8.58
C HIS A 26 -23.33 6.76 -7.79
N VAL A 27 -22.06 7.17 -7.83
CA VAL A 27 -21.55 8.42 -7.25
C VAL A 27 -21.85 9.58 -8.19
N PHE A 28 -21.99 10.79 -7.66
CA PHE A 28 -22.08 12.01 -8.49
C PHE A 28 -20.78 12.26 -9.27
N PRO A 29 -20.82 13.03 -10.38
CA PRO A 29 -19.63 13.56 -11.04
C PRO A 29 -18.81 14.43 -10.07
N HIS A 30 -17.49 14.54 -10.26
CA HIS A 30 -16.66 15.33 -9.34
C HIS A 30 -16.90 16.84 -9.53
N PRO A 31 -17.25 17.62 -8.48
CA PRO A 31 -17.79 18.98 -8.62
C PRO A 31 -16.81 20.00 -9.20
N VAL A 32 -15.50 19.72 -9.14
CA VAL A 32 -14.42 20.58 -9.70
C VAL A 32 -13.87 20.04 -11.02
N ARG A 33 -13.97 18.73 -11.29
CA ARG A 33 -13.39 18.09 -12.50
C ARG A 33 -14.43 17.81 -13.60
N GLU A 34 -15.70 17.74 -13.23
CA GLU A 34 -16.85 17.51 -14.11
C GLU A 34 -17.96 18.54 -13.82
N THR A 35 -17.60 19.79 -13.48
CA THR A 35 -18.47 20.85 -12.94
C THR A 35 -19.78 21.01 -13.72
N ALA A 36 -19.74 21.01 -15.05
CA ALA A 36 -20.91 21.12 -15.91
C ALA A 36 -21.86 19.90 -15.80
N ARG A 37 -21.30 18.69 -15.68
CA ARG A 37 -22.05 17.43 -15.53
C ARG A 37 -22.64 17.30 -14.12
N PHE A 38 -21.87 17.69 -13.10
CA PHE A 38 -22.34 17.78 -11.72
C PHE A 38 -23.55 18.72 -11.58
N ARG A 39 -23.46 19.93 -12.16
CA ARG A 39 -24.59 20.87 -12.23
C ARG A 39 -25.80 20.30 -12.98
N LYS A 40 -25.60 19.60 -14.11
CA LYS A 40 -26.69 18.90 -14.83
C LYS A 40 -27.36 17.82 -13.97
N TRP A 41 -26.59 17.00 -13.23
CA TRP A 41 -27.17 16.00 -12.32
C TRP A 41 -27.99 16.65 -11.21
N LEU A 42 -27.52 17.74 -10.58
CA LEU A 42 -28.28 18.47 -9.57
C LEU A 42 -29.61 19.01 -10.13
N ALA A 43 -29.58 19.63 -11.30
CA ALA A 43 -30.77 20.20 -11.95
C ALA A 43 -31.80 19.14 -12.37
N LEU A 44 -31.36 17.97 -12.86
CA LEU A 44 -32.24 16.87 -13.25
C LEU A 44 -32.86 16.15 -12.03
N ILE A 45 -32.07 15.94 -10.97
CA ILE A 45 -32.54 15.28 -9.74
C ILE A 45 -33.45 16.20 -8.91
N ASN A 46 -33.25 17.52 -9.01
CA ASN A 46 -34.05 18.58 -8.40
C ASN A 46 -34.38 18.39 -6.91
N ASN A 47 -33.47 17.81 -6.13
CA ASN A 47 -33.67 17.57 -4.70
C ASN A 47 -33.15 18.77 -3.87
N PRO A 48 -34.01 19.51 -3.12
CA PRO A 48 -33.59 20.68 -2.35
C PRO A 48 -32.61 20.42 -1.21
N LYS A 49 -32.36 19.17 -0.83
CA LYS A 49 -31.27 18.82 0.10
C LYS A 49 -29.90 18.92 -0.57
N LEU A 50 -29.81 18.61 -1.86
CA LEU A 50 -28.54 18.61 -2.60
C LEU A 50 -28.06 20.03 -2.91
N THR A 51 -28.96 20.96 -3.20
CA THR A 51 -28.64 22.38 -3.42
C THR A 51 -28.26 23.13 -2.14
N LYS A 52 -28.60 22.57 -0.97
CA LYS A 52 -28.21 23.05 0.37
C LYS A 52 -27.01 22.30 0.98
N THR A 53 -26.39 21.40 0.22
CA THR A 53 -25.23 20.60 0.66
C THR A 53 -23.99 21.04 -0.11
N GLU A 54 -22.87 21.19 0.60
CA GLU A 54 -21.56 21.50 -0.02
C GLU A 54 -21.24 20.56 -1.19
N PRO A 55 -20.80 21.06 -2.37
CA PRO A 55 -20.63 20.23 -3.57
C PRO A 55 -19.73 19.01 -3.37
N ILE A 56 -18.68 19.15 -2.56
CA ILE A 56 -17.76 18.04 -2.24
C ILE A 56 -18.37 17.00 -1.30
N ALA A 57 -19.31 17.41 -0.43
CA ALA A 57 -20.08 16.50 0.41
C ALA A 57 -21.17 15.78 -0.39
N VAL A 58 -21.79 16.43 -1.39
CA VAL A 58 -22.66 15.75 -2.36
C VAL A 58 -21.90 14.63 -3.07
N PHE A 59 -20.70 14.93 -3.61
CA PHE A 59 -19.84 13.93 -4.24
C PHE A 59 -19.49 12.76 -3.30
N LYS A 60 -18.95 13.06 -2.11
CA LYS A 60 -18.51 12.03 -1.15
C LYS A 60 -19.67 11.15 -0.67
N SER A 61 -20.84 11.72 -0.36
CA SER A 61 -21.87 11.02 0.42
C SER A 61 -23.19 10.72 -0.30
N MET A 62 -23.52 11.39 -1.40
CA MET A 62 -24.82 11.21 -2.08
C MET A 62 -24.74 10.19 -3.22
N ARG A 63 -25.83 9.45 -3.47
CA ARG A 63 -25.87 8.35 -4.44
C ARG A 63 -27.16 8.32 -5.26
N VAL A 64 -27.06 7.91 -6.52
CA VAL A 64 -28.20 7.71 -7.44
C VAL A 64 -28.27 6.22 -7.80
N CYS A 65 -29.44 5.59 -7.68
CA CYS A 65 -29.58 4.16 -8.01
C CYS A 65 -29.65 3.93 -9.53
N ARG A 66 -29.27 2.71 -9.98
CA ARG A 66 -29.14 2.37 -11.42
C ARG A 66 -30.37 2.71 -12.26
N ARG A 67 -31.58 2.63 -11.69
CA ARG A 67 -32.86 2.83 -12.40
C ARG A 67 -33.01 4.20 -13.07
N HIS A 68 -32.28 5.23 -12.62
CA HIS A 68 -32.48 6.59 -13.11
C HIS A 68 -31.71 6.92 -14.40
N PHE A 69 -30.90 6.01 -14.92
CA PHE A 69 -30.16 6.19 -16.18
C PHE A 69 -30.60 5.13 -17.18
N ASP A 70 -30.70 5.52 -18.45
CA ASP A 70 -31.07 4.62 -19.54
C ASP A 70 -30.00 3.56 -19.81
N SER A 71 -30.36 2.55 -20.60
CA SER A 71 -29.47 1.52 -21.16
C SER A 71 -28.22 2.10 -21.83
N ASP A 72 -28.37 3.20 -22.59
CA ASP A 72 -27.29 3.88 -23.33
C ASP A 72 -26.19 4.47 -22.43
N CYS A 73 -26.54 4.81 -21.19
CA CYS A 73 -25.66 5.47 -20.24
C CYS A 73 -24.55 4.54 -19.71
N TYR A 74 -24.56 3.26 -20.05
CA TYR A 74 -23.64 2.25 -19.53
C TYR A 74 -22.64 1.77 -20.58
N ASN A 75 -21.40 1.50 -20.17
CA ASN A 75 -20.36 0.94 -21.03
C ASN A 75 -20.53 -0.58 -21.28
N GLY A 76 -21.67 -0.95 -21.88
CA GLY A 76 -21.99 -2.32 -22.28
C GLY A 76 -21.82 -3.34 -21.15
N SER A 77 -20.96 -4.34 -21.38
CA SER A 77 -20.67 -5.44 -20.45
C SER A 77 -20.24 -5.00 -19.05
N CYS A 78 -19.58 -3.85 -18.92
CA CYS A 78 -18.95 -3.41 -17.66
C CYS A 78 -19.91 -2.75 -16.66
N LYS A 79 -21.15 -2.43 -17.04
CA LYS A 79 -22.20 -1.86 -16.16
C LYS A 79 -21.75 -0.61 -15.34
N ARG A 80 -20.77 0.16 -15.83
CA ARG A 80 -20.36 1.48 -15.29
C ARG A 80 -20.96 2.61 -16.14
N LEU A 81 -21.20 3.77 -15.55
CA LEU A 81 -21.71 4.94 -16.28
C LEU A 81 -20.62 5.54 -17.20
N MET A 82 -21.00 5.90 -18.42
CA MET A 82 -20.13 6.61 -19.37
C MET A 82 -19.95 8.09 -18.99
N ARG A 83 -18.95 8.77 -19.57
CA ARG A 83 -18.62 10.17 -19.24
C ARG A 83 -19.74 11.18 -19.54
N HIS A 84 -20.62 10.89 -20.49
CA HIS A 84 -21.77 11.74 -20.83
C HIS A 84 -23.05 11.40 -20.06
N ALA A 85 -23.10 10.27 -19.31
CA ALA A 85 -24.34 9.78 -18.72
C ALA A 85 -24.98 10.77 -17.72
N LEU A 86 -26.31 10.91 -17.81
CA LEU A 86 -27.17 11.78 -17.01
C LEU A 86 -28.35 10.99 -16.45
N PRO A 87 -28.85 11.28 -15.24
CA PRO A 87 -30.07 10.68 -14.73
C PRO A 87 -31.28 11.34 -15.40
N THR A 88 -32.08 10.57 -16.11
CA THR A 88 -33.25 11.01 -16.90
C THR A 88 -34.52 10.22 -16.63
N LEU A 89 -34.41 8.99 -16.11
CA LEU A 89 -35.54 8.08 -15.90
C LEU A 89 -36.08 8.13 -14.47
N TYR A 90 -37.39 7.96 -14.31
CA TYR A 90 -38.11 7.93 -13.02
C TYR A 90 -37.70 9.09 -12.08
N LEU A 91 -37.60 10.30 -12.64
CA LEU A 91 -37.48 11.55 -11.91
C LEU A 91 -38.89 12.02 -11.47
N ALA A 92 -38.97 12.96 -10.53
CA ALA A 92 -40.24 13.57 -10.17
C ALA A 92 -40.84 14.36 -11.36
N GLU A 93 -42.15 14.27 -11.53
CA GLU A 93 -42.88 14.90 -12.63
C GLU A 93 -42.85 16.44 -12.53
N VAL A 94 -43.11 17.12 -13.65
CA VAL A 94 -42.85 18.55 -13.79
C VAL A 94 -43.78 19.41 -12.93
N GLU A 95 -44.97 18.90 -12.58
CA GLU A 95 -46.03 19.66 -11.92
C GLU A 95 -45.83 19.82 -10.40
N GLU A 96 -45.02 18.97 -9.75
CA GLU A 96 -44.59 19.19 -8.35
C GLU A 96 -43.34 20.10 -8.24
N ARG A 97 -42.86 20.71 -9.33
CA ARG A 97 -41.74 21.67 -9.26
C ARG A 97 -42.24 23.02 -8.72
N PRO A 98 -41.83 23.46 -7.52
CA PRO A 98 -42.08 24.85 -7.14
C PRO A 98 -41.35 25.76 -8.12
N VAL A 99 -42.07 26.72 -8.72
CA VAL A 99 -41.52 27.70 -9.67
C VAL A 99 -40.74 28.77 -8.91
N ALA A 100 -39.62 28.35 -8.30
CA ALA A 100 -38.58 29.21 -7.79
C ALA A 100 -37.67 29.62 -8.96
N LEU A 101 -38.13 30.67 -9.66
CA LEU A 101 -37.44 31.46 -10.69
C LEU A 101 -35.98 31.09 -11.01
N VAL A 102 -35.72 30.86 -12.30
CA VAL A 102 -34.40 31.16 -12.88
C VAL A 102 -34.21 32.67 -12.89
N GLN A 103 -33.79 33.21 -11.75
CA GLN A 103 -32.92 34.38 -11.74
C GLN A 103 -31.47 33.89 -11.61
N PRO A 104 -30.49 34.57 -12.22
CA PRO A 104 -29.09 34.25 -11.98
C PRO A 104 -28.81 34.50 -10.49
N MET A 105 -28.60 33.43 -9.71
CA MET A 105 -28.02 33.60 -8.38
C MET A 105 -26.72 34.37 -8.54
N ASP A 106 -26.61 35.47 -7.79
CA ASP A 106 -25.54 36.44 -7.93
C ASP A 106 -24.22 35.89 -7.38
N MET A 107 -23.63 34.99 -8.17
CA MET A 107 -22.28 34.49 -8.00
C MET A 107 -21.24 35.54 -8.36
N ARG A 108 -21.61 36.68 -8.98
CA ARG A 108 -20.76 37.88 -8.95
C ARG A 108 -20.66 38.36 -7.50
N GLY A 109 -21.75 38.44 -6.75
CA GLY A 109 -21.75 38.77 -5.31
C GLY A 109 -20.88 37.88 -4.40
N GLN A 110 -20.38 36.71 -4.83
CA GLN A 110 -19.33 35.94 -4.14
C GLN A 110 -17.99 35.93 -4.91
N LEU A 111 -17.99 35.78 -6.24
CA LEU A 111 -16.79 35.79 -7.06
C LEU A 111 -16.15 37.17 -7.13
N GLU A 112 -16.91 38.25 -7.20
CA GLU A 112 -16.44 39.64 -7.00
C GLU A 112 -16.00 39.88 -5.56
N ARG A 113 -16.43 39.12 -4.55
CA ARG A 113 -15.83 39.21 -3.19
C ARG A 113 -14.46 38.53 -3.11
N LEU A 114 -14.25 37.46 -3.88
CA LEU A 114 -12.94 36.83 -4.06
C LEU A 114 -12.02 37.71 -4.94
N LEU A 115 -12.50 38.10 -6.12
CA LEU A 115 -11.79 38.94 -7.09
C LEU A 115 -11.55 40.38 -6.59
N GLN A 116 -12.41 40.98 -5.76
CA GLN A 116 -12.09 42.25 -5.10
C GLN A 116 -11.07 42.05 -3.97
N GLY A 117 -11.02 40.88 -3.33
CA GLY A 117 -9.92 40.52 -2.43
C GLY A 117 -8.58 40.52 -3.18
N GLU A 118 -8.54 39.84 -4.32
CA GLU A 118 -7.36 39.74 -5.20
C GLU A 118 -7.01 41.09 -5.85
N GLN A 119 -7.96 41.80 -6.48
CA GLN A 119 -7.73 43.10 -7.09
C GLN A 119 -7.27 44.17 -6.09
N LYS A 120 -7.78 44.17 -4.85
CA LYS A 120 -7.35 45.13 -3.81
C LYS A 120 -5.97 44.79 -3.25
N HIS A 121 -5.50 43.55 -3.42
CA HIS A 121 -4.10 43.16 -3.22
C HIS A 121 -3.22 43.50 -4.45
N GLN A 122 -3.71 43.30 -5.68
CA GLN A 122 -2.98 43.65 -6.90
C GLN A 122 -2.76 45.17 -7.03
N LEU A 123 -3.79 46.00 -6.82
CA LEU A 123 -3.67 47.45 -6.88
C LEU A 123 -2.69 47.99 -5.81
N LYS A 124 -2.64 47.35 -4.63
CA LYS A 124 -1.65 47.65 -3.58
C LYS A 124 -0.23 47.20 -3.93
N ARG A 125 -0.04 46.25 -4.84
CA ARG A 125 1.29 45.87 -5.38
C ARG A 125 1.71 46.81 -6.51
N GLN A 126 0.80 47.19 -7.41
CA GLN A 126 1.11 48.11 -8.52
C GLN A 126 1.45 49.54 -8.07
N ILE A 127 0.79 50.08 -7.03
CA ILE A 127 1.08 51.42 -6.48
C ILE A 127 2.50 51.54 -5.86
N VAL A 128 3.22 50.42 -5.69
CA VAL A 128 4.60 50.40 -5.16
C VAL A 128 5.65 50.22 -6.28
N ALA A 129 5.24 49.89 -7.51
CA ALA A 129 6.14 49.52 -8.60
C ALA A 129 6.49 50.67 -9.57
N ASP A 130 5.64 51.68 -9.70
CA ASP A 130 5.79 52.78 -10.67
C ASP A 130 5.61 54.15 -9.99
N GLY A 131 6.65 55.00 -9.92
CA GLY A 131 6.55 56.19 -9.05
C GLY A 131 7.66 57.26 -8.99
N MET A 132 8.77 57.17 -9.73
CA MET A 132 9.72 58.30 -9.86
C MET A 132 10.38 58.32 -11.26
N GLY A 133 10.48 59.44 -11.96
CA GLY A 133 9.96 60.79 -11.69
C GLY A 133 9.87 61.60 -13.00
N THR A 134 9.76 62.93 -13.04
CA THR A 134 10.06 64.03 -12.10
C THR A 134 9.19 65.26 -12.53
N LYS A 135 9.23 66.52 -12.05
CA LYS A 135 10.27 67.39 -11.46
C LYS A 135 9.64 68.54 -10.63
N ARG A 136 10.18 68.80 -9.42
CA ARG A 136 10.33 70.13 -8.75
C ARG A 136 9.05 70.91 -8.28
N PRO A 137 9.17 71.86 -7.31
CA PRO A 137 10.18 71.99 -6.22
C PRO A 137 9.68 72.57 -4.85
N ARG A 138 10.63 72.65 -3.88
CA ARG A 138 10.83 73.66 -2.79
C ARG A 138 10.39 73.39 -1.32
N LEU A 139 11.40 73.51 -0.43
CA LEU A 139 11.42 73.93 1.00
C LEU A 139 10.68 73.05 2.05
N SER A 140 11.09 72.95 3.33
CA SER A 140 12.36 73.26 4.07
C SER A 140 12.31 72.74 5.54
N SER A 141 13.35 72.98 6.35
CA SER A 141 13.64 72.49 7.74
C SER A 141 14.19 71.05 7.82
N LEU A 142 15.35 70.74 8.42
CA LEU A 142 15.93 71.04 9.76
C LEU A 142 15.26 70.18 10.87
N ASP A 143 15.95 69.44 11.73
CA ASP A 143 17.40 69.37 12.06
C ASP A 143 17.91 67.93 12.30
N ALA A 144 19.20 67.68 12.03
CA ALA A 144 19.99 66.60 12.66
C ALA A 144 21.51 66.81 12.50
N MET A 145 22.27 66.58 13.56
CA MET A 145 23.75 66.56 13.69
C MET A 145 24.09 65.76 14.97
N PRO A 146 25.30 65.19 15.18
CA PRO A 146 26.52 65.32 14.36
C PRO A 146 27.31 64.00 14.05
N VAL A 147 28.24 64.06 13.07
CA VAL A 147 29.64 63.48 13.03
C VAL A 147 29.83 61.95 13.23
N ALA A 148 30.76 61.19 12.59
CA ALA A 148 32.04 61.39 11.85
C ALA A 148 32.04 60.51 10.54
N HIS A 149 32.84 60.72 9.47
CA HIS A 149 34.32 60.68 9.30
C HIS A 149 34.93 59.30 9.72
N GLU A 150 35.91 58.67 9.05
CA GLU A 150 36.83 58.97 7.91
C GLU A 150 37.46 57.63 7.38
N ASP A 151 38.21 57.52 6.27
CA ASP A 151 37.93 57.79 4.82
C ASP A 151 39.02 57.13 3.91
N GLU A 152 38.93 57.24 2.57
CA GLU A 152 39.99 56.98 1.53
C GLU A 152 40.52 55.51 1.33
N GLN A 153 41.16 55.01 0.23
CA GLN A 153 41.53 55.35 -1.19
C GLN A 153 41.95 53.98 -1.90
N GLN A 154 42.48 53.73 -3.13
CA GLN A 154 42.94 54.47 -4.34
C GLN A 154 42.95 53.58 -5.64
N SER A 155 42.82 54.19 -6.84
CA SER A 155 43.45 53.90 -8.18
C SER A 155 43.69 52.50 -8.83
N GLY A 156 42.93 52.19 -9.92
CA GLY A 156 43.32 51.81 -11.32
C GLY A 156 44.36 50.69 -11.68
N PRO A 157 44.61 50.40 -13.00
CA PRO A 157 44.02 50.91 -14.26
C PRO A 157 43.53 49.81 -15.29
N THR A 158 43.23 50.24 -16.52
CA THR A 158 42.64 49.55 -17.72
C THR A 158 43.73 49.13 -18.78
N PRO A 159 43.51 48.75 -20.09
CA PRO A 159 42.32 48.62 -20.99
C PRO A 159 42.14 47.16 -21.56
N ASP A 160 41.55 46.76 -22.70
CA ASP A 160 41.10 47.27 -24.04
C ASP A 160 39.71 46.63 -24.44
N HIS A 161 38.90 46.97 -25.47
CA HIS A 161 39.02 47.35 -26.91
C HIS A 161 39.41 46.17 -27.87
N GLU A 162 38.78 45.92 -29.04
CA GLU A 162 37.60 46.47 -29.76
C GLU A 162 37.25 45.59 -31.00
N LEU A 163 35.98 45.54 -31.50
CA LEU A 163 35.62 45.36 -32.95
C LEU A 163 34.09 45.28 -33.27
N VAL A 164 33.50 46.44 -33.63
CA VAL A 164 32.58 46.76 -34.76
C VAL A 164 31.57 45.72 -35.35
N ASN A 165 30.31 46.15 -35.51
CA ASN A 165 29.20 45.54 -36.29
C ASN A 165 29.12 46.07 -37.75
N ASP A 166 28.30 45.45 -38.64
CA ASP A 166 27.03 46.08 -39.10
C ASP A 166 26.27 45.35 -40.24
N MET A 167 24.96 45.10 -39.97
CA MET A 167 23.77 45.21 -40.85
C MET A 167 23.66 44.27 -42.10
N ILE A 168 22.49 43.95 -42.69
CA ILE A 168 21.18 44.62 -42.85
C ILE A 168 19.99 43.61 -42.79
N GLU A 169 18.94 43.94 -41.99
CA GLU A 169 17.45 43.72 -42.13
C GLU A 169 16.83 42.35 -42.57
N PHE A 170 15.53 42.02 -42.39
CA PHE A 170 14.31 42.77 -41.93
C PHE A 170 13.24 41.83 -41.27
N GLN A 171 12.53 42.34 -40.25
CA GLN A 171 11.10 42.11 -39.84
C GLN A 171 10.56 40.86 -39.09
N GLU A 172 9.81 41.16 -38.00
CA GLU A 172 8.53 40.61 -37.47
C GLU A 172 8.36 39.11 -37.12
N GLU A 173 7.64 38.70 -36.06
CA GLU A 173 6.89 39.42 -34.99
C GLU A 173 6.89 38.63 -33.65
N TYR A 174 6.44 39.24 -32.54
CA TYR A 174 6.51 38.73 -31.16
C TYR A 174 5.49 37.64 -30.79
N LEU A 175 5.87 36.73 -29.88
CA LEU A 175 5.37 36.72 -28.50
C LEU A 175 6.19 35.76 -27.60
N GLU A 176 6.38 36.15 -26.34
CA GLU A 176 7.45 35.63 -25.46
C GLU A 176 6.96 34.66 -24.37
N GLU A 177 7.93 34.14 -23.61
CA GLU A 177 7.78 33.39 -22.35
C GLU A 177 7.29 34.37 -21.22
N GLU A 178 7.00 34.02 -19.97
CA GLU A 178 7.80 33.47 -18.86
C GLU A 178 6.80 33.08 -17.72
N GLU A 179 6.98 32.08 -16.85
CA GLU A 179 8.02 31.78 -15.85
C GLU A 179 7.79 32.45 -14.46
N TYR A 180 7.56 31.61 -13.41
CA TYR A 180 7.69 31.81 -11.94
C TYR A 180 6.97 33.04 -11.27
N ASP A 181 6.82 33.18 -9.95
CA ASP A 181 7.52 32.59 -8.80
C ASP A 181 6.62 32.46 -7.52
N GLU A 182 7.11 31.80 -6.46
CA GLU A 182 6.37 31.47 -5.23
C GLU A 182 6.97 32.06 -3.92
N ALA A 183 6.23 32.94 -3.23
CA ALA A 183 6.41 33.25 -1.80
C ALA A 183 5.05 33.66 -1.18
N SER A 184 4.53 33.08 -0.09
CA SER A 184 5.12 32.84 1.26
C SER A 184 5.40 34.17 1.98
N LEU A 185 4.95 34.43 3.23
CA LEU A 185 5.38 33.74 4.45
C LEU A 185 4.54 34.05 5.73
N THR A 186 4.42 33.04 6.60
CA THR A 186 4.42 33.02 8.09
C THR A 186 3.75 34.12 8.95
N SER A 187 2.76 33.68 9.75
CA SER A 187 2.55 33.88 11.21
C SER A 187 2.67 35.25 11.91
N ASP A 188 1.75 35.51 12.85
CA ASP A 188 2.08 36.14 14.14
C ASP A 188 1.13 35.67 15.27
N SER A 189 1.45 35.95 16.54
CA SER A 189 0.70 35.48 17.72
C SER A 189 0.91 36.34 18.98
N LYS A 190 -0.17 36.64 19.74
CA LYS A 190 -0.20 36.83 21.22
C LYS A 190 -1.51 37.45 21.76
N LEU A 191 -1.83 37.10 23.03
CA LEU A 191 -2.62 37.85 24.05
C LEU A 191 -4.14 38.09 23.74
N SER A 192 -5.06 38.15 24.71
CA SER A 192 -5.00 37.91 26.18
C SER A 192 -6.41 37.64 26.76
N SER A 193 -6.50 36.92 27.87
CA SER A 193 -7.70 36.80 28.74
C SER A 193 -7.71 37.90 29.83
N PRO A 194 -8.79 38.15 30.61
CA PRO A 194 -9.17 37.25 31.72
C PRO A 194 -10.67 37.20 32.12
N ALA A 195 -10.95 36.47 33.21
CA ALA A 195 -12.17 36.47 34.07
C ALA A 195 -13.43 35.70 33.59
N VAL A 196 -14.31 35.17 34.47
CA VAL A 196 -14.19 34.30 35.69
C VAL A 196 -15.61 34.03 36.27
N CYS A 197 -15.80 32.91 36.98
CA CYS A 197 -17.00 32.49 37.75
C CYS A 197 -18.18 31.93 36.90
N GLY A 198 -18.84 30.81 37.25
CA GLY A 198 -18.61 29.83 38.34
C GLY A 198 -19.67 28.71 38.36
N THR A 199 -19.46 27.67 39.19
CA THR A 199 -20.45 26.85 39.97
C THR A 199 -21.87 26.56 39.42
N GLU A 200 -22.49 25.37 39.51
CA GLU A 200 -22.15 24.06 40.14
C GLU A 200 -23.22 22.98 39.78
N PHE A 201 -22.97 21.71 40.15
CA PHE A 201 -23.91 20.57 40.32
C PHE A 201 -24.94 20.15 39.24
N GLY A 202 -25.24 18.83 39.18
CA GLY A 202 -26.36 18.29 38.39
C GLY A 202 -26.30 16.78 38.07
N ILE A 203 -26.50 15.90 39.06
CA ILE A 203 -26.63 14.45 38.84
C ILE A 203 -28.11 14.04 38.95
N THR A 204 -28.68 13.46 37.89
CA THR A 204 -29.90 12.64 37.97
C THR A 204 -29.88 11.49 36.96
N SER A 205 -29.97 10.26 37.46
CA SER A 205 -30.51 9.13 36.70
C SER A 205 -32.01 9.03 36.95
N PHE A 206 -32.79 8.50 36.01
CA PHE A 206 -34.10 7.94 36.33
C PHE A 206 -34.42 6.72 35.48
N SER A 207 -34.84 5.64 36.15
CA SER A 207 -35.34 4.41 35.54
C SER A 207 -36.84 4.33 35.77
N GLY A 208 -37.61 3.87 34.78
CA GLY A 208 -39.07 3.74 34.89
C GLY A 208 -39.59 2.61 34.01
N LEU A 209 -40.14 1.57 34.65
CA LEU A 209 -40.88 0.48 34.02
C LEU A 209 -42.36 0.84 33.96
N ILE A 210 -43.09 0.29 32.98
CA ILE A 210 -44.42 -0.35 33.10
C ILE A 210 -44.56 -1.32 31.90
N GLN A 211 -45.39 -2.36 32.05
CA GLN A 211 -45.61 -3.46 31.10
C GLN A 211 -47.02 -3.42 30.45
N ASP A 212 -47.31 -4.48 29.68
CA ASP A 212 -48.62 -4.98 29.25
C ASP A 212 -49.25 -4.27 28.03
N GLU A 213 -50.07 -4.93 27.20
CA GLU A 213 -50.79 -6.20 27.38
C GLU A 213 -50.79 -7.10 26.12
N LEU A 214 -51.39 -8.30 26.19
CA LEU A 214 -51.35 -9.37 25.17
C LEU A 214 -52.64 -9.53 24.35
N GLY A 215 -52.55 -10.17 23.18
CA GLY A 215 -53.68 -10.79 22.46
C GLY A 215 -53.70 -10.56 20.94
N ASP A 216 -54.09 -11.51 20.08
CA ASP A 216 -54.26 -12.96 20.29
C ASP A 216 -54.11 -13.72 18.94
N LEU A 217 -54.18 -15.05 18.98
CA LEU A 217 -53.86 -15.99 17.90
C LEU A 217 -54.82 -16.01 16.70
N ASN A 218 -54.28 -16.39 15.54
CA ASN A 218 -54.90 -17.39 14.66
C ASN A 218 -53.89 -18.06 13.71
N GLN A 219 -54.11 -19.34 13.42
CA GLN A 219 -53.41 -20.12 12.39
C GLN A 219 -54.41 -20.53 11.30
N VAL A 220 -53.94 -20.84 10.08
CA VAL A 220 -54.30 -22.06 9.32
C VAL A 220 -53.53 -22.13 7.98
N GLU A 221 -52.93 -23.30 7.76
CA GLU A 221 -52.54 -24.03 6.53
C GLU A 221 -52.20 -23.32 5.19
N ILE A 222 -50.95 -23.52 4.78
CA ILE A 222 -50.49 -24.20 3.54
C ILE A 222 -51.36 -24.06 2.26
N LEU A 223 -50.74 -23.51 1.20
CA LEU A 223 -50.83 -24.04 -0.17
C LEU A 223 -49.51 -23.80 -0.94
N ASN A 224 -49.26 -24.59 -1.98
CA ASN A 224 -47.95 -24.74 -2.63
C ASN A 224 -47.80 -23.99 -3.97
N GLU A 225 -46.54 -23.98 -4.45
CA GLU A 225 -46.12 -23.86 -5.87
C GLU A 225 -46.06 -22.45 -6.54
N PRO A 226 -45.29 -22.29 -7.65
CA PRO A 226 -44.37 -21.14 -7.77
C PRO A 226 -44.67 -20.15 -8.90
N PRO A 227 -44.01 -18.97 -8.91
CA PRO A 227 -44.03 -18.05 -10.04
C PRO A 227 -43.13 -18.52 -11.21
N GLU A 228 -43.59 -18.26 -12.42
CA GLU A 228 -42.99 -18.68 -13.68
C GLU A 228 -41.67 -17.96 -14.02
N THR A 229 -40.82 -18.61 -14.81
CA THR A 229 -39.70 -17.98 -15.53
C THR A 229 -40.04 -17.82 -17.01
N LEU A 230 -39.79 -16.63 -17.57
CA LEU A 230 -39.63 -16.47 -19.02
C LEU A 230 -38.32 -15.72 -19.34
N LEU A 231 -37.72 -16.11 -20.46
CA LEU A 231 -36.39 -15.70 -20.93
C LEU A 231 -36.50 -14.97 -22.29
N ASN A 232 -35.35 -14.52 -22.81
CA ASN A 232 -35.24 -13.86 -24.10
C ASN A 232 -35.82 -14.68 -25.27
N ASP A 233 -36.36 -13.97 -26.26
CA ASP A 233 -36.66 -14.52 -27.58
C ASP A 233 -35.42 -14.98 -28.34
N SER A 234 -35.49 -16.18 -28.91
CA SER A 234 -34.92 -16.54 -30.22
C SER A 234 -35.62 -17.83 -30.69
N SER A 235 -35.84 -18.00 -31.99
CA SER A 235 -37.00 -18.76 -32.49
C SER A 235 -36.69 -19.88 -33.51
N VAL A 236 -37.71 -20.72 -33.73
CA VAL A 236 -37.97 -21.64 -34.87
C VAL A 236 -37.59 -23.12 -34.70
N SER A 237 -38.55 -23.97 -35.13
CA SER A 237 -38.54 -25.41 -35.46
C SER A 237 -38.80 -26.45 -34.35
N GLU A 238 -39.86 -27.22 -34.59
CA GLU A 238 -40.34 -28.44 -33.93
C GLU A 238 -39.54 -29.67 -34.47
N ASP A 239 -39.65 -30.92 -34.01
CA ASP A 239 -40.75 -31.60 -33.30
C ASP A 239 -40.25 -32.79 -32.43
N ARG A 240 -41.10 -33.21 -31.48
CA ARG A 240 -41.17 -34.48 -30.71
C ARG A 240 -40.08 -34.90 -29.69
N ASP A 241 -40.63 -35.55 -28.66
CA ASP A 241 -40.08 -36.51 -27.69
C ASP A 241 -38.79 -36.16 -26.94
N ARG A 242 -38.95 -35.52 -25.78
CA ARG A 242 -37.93 -35.44 -24.72
C ARG A 242 -38.53 -35.73 -23.34
N LEU A 243 -37.89 -36.64 -22.60
CA LEU A 243 -38.15 -36.90 -21.18
C LEU A 243 -37.79 -35.69 -20.29
N PRO A 244 -38.36 -35.59 -19.07
CA PRO A 244 -38.04 -34.52 -18.11
C PRO A 244 -36.55 -34.39 -17.81
N ILE A 245 -36.13 -33.16 -17.48
CA ILE A 245 -34.71 -32.77 -17.35
C ILE A 245 -34.04 -33.50 -16.18
N GLU A 246 -34.77 -33.78 -15.11
CA GLU A 246 -34.31 -34.51 -13.92
C GLU A 246 -33.80 -35.91 -14.32
N LYS A 247 -34.55 -36.63 -15.16
CA LYS A 247 -34.15 -37.97 -15.64
C LYS A 247 -32.94 -37.92 -16.57
N ARG A 248 -32.75 -36.85 -17.35
CA ARG A 248 -31.52 -36.64 -18.11
C ARG A 248 -30.31 -36.41 -17.19
N TYR A 249 -30.51 -35.73 -16.05
CA TYR A 249 -29.44 -35.54 -15.07
C TYR A 249 -29.05 -36.85 -14.37
N GLU A 250 -30.03 -37.66 -13.95
CA GLU A 250 -29.78 -39.01 -13.42
C GLU A 250 -29.08 -39.93 -14.43
N GLN A 251 -29.41 -39.81 -15.71
CA GLN A 251 -28.82 -40.62 -16.78
C GLN A 251 -27.37 -40.20 -17.07
N LEU A 252 -27.09 -38.89 -17.18
CA LEU A 252 -25.72 -38.36 -17.29
C LEU A 252 -24.83 -38.73 -16.09
N VAL A 253 -25.36 -38.67 -14.87
CA VAL A 253 -24.63 -39.07 -13.65
C VAL A 253 -24.32 -40.57 -13.64
N ARG A 254 -25.14 -41.41 -14.29
CA ARG A 254 -24.84 -42.84 -14.48
C ARG A 254 -23.82 -43.09 -15.60
N GLU A 255 -23.90 -42.35 -16.71
CA GLU A 255 -22.96 -42.48 -17.83
C GLU A 255 -21.54 -42.05 -17.40
N PHE A 256 -21.39 -40.92 -16.70
CA PHE A 256 -20.10 -40.50 -16.11
C PHE A 256 -19.56 -41.43 -14.99
N ALA A 257 -20.37 -42.35 -14.47
CA ALA A 257 -19.94 -43.36 -13.51
C ALA A 257 -19.44 -44.66 -14.17
N ILE A 258 -19.52 -44.79 -15.50
CA ILE A 258 -19.15 -45.99 -16.27
C ILE A 258 -17.83 -45.79 -17.02
N ASP A 259 -17.54 -44.59 -17.53
CA ASP A 259 -16.27 -44.26 -18.21
C ASP A 259 -15.03 -44.22 -17.28
N GLY A 260 -15.18 -44.60 -16.01
CA GLY A 260 -14.10 -44.59 -15.00
C GLY A 260 -13.17 -45.82 -14.99
N THR A 261 -13.50 -46.90 -15.73
CA THR A 261 -12.71 -48.15 -15.70
C THR A 261 -12.74 -48.91 -17.04
N ASN A 262 -11.62 -48.90 -17.78
CA ASN A 262 -11.16 -50.05 -18.60
C ASN A 262 -9.79 -49.80 -19.29
N GLU A 263 -8.73 -50.36 -18.72
CA GLU A 263 -7.62 -51.02 -19.46
C GLU A 263 -7.11 -52.17 -18.58
N GLY A 264 -6.76 -53.33 -19.18
CA GLY A 264 -6.11 -54.45 -18.47
C GLY A 264 -6.90 -55.77 -18.36
N GLU A 265 -7.17 -56.42 -19.49
CA GLU A 265 -7.61 -57.84 -19.60
C GLU A 265 -6.59 -58.82 -18.99
N PRO A 266 -7.03 -59.98 -18.43
CA PRO A 266 -6.90 -61.21 -19.23
C PRO A 266 -7.97 -62.32 -19.04
N PHE A 267 -8.57 -62.73 -20.17
CA PHE A 267 -9.24 -64.02 -20.45
C PHE A 267 -8.72 -65.24 -19.66
N TYR A 268 -9.64 -66.00 -19.01
CA TYR A 268 -10.33 -67.14 -19.67
C TYR A 268 -11.54 -67.67 -18.87
N PHE A 269 -12.40 -68.45 -19.56
CA PHE A 269 -13.60 -69.16 -19.10
C PHE A 269 -13.35 -70.12 -17.90
N THR A 270 -14.34 -70.53 -17.07
CA THR A 270 -15.65 -71.15 -17.43
C THR A 270 -16.80 -70.92 -16.43
N ASP A 271 -18.03 -71.19 -16.89
CA ASP A 271 -19.30 -71.39 -16.16
C ASP A 271 -19.18 -72.50 -15.05
N ASP A 272 -20.11 -72.71 -14.10
CA ASP A 272 -21.57 -72.83 -14.27
C ASP A 272 -22.42 -72.72 -12.96
N ALA A 273 -23.75 -72.79 -13.13
CA ALA A 273 -24.92 -72.75 -12.23
C ALA A 273 -24.82 -72.89 -10.68
N GLN A 274 -25.54 -71.97 -10.00
CA GLN A 274 -26.62 -72.12 -9.00
C GLN A 274 -26.93 -73.48 -8.29
N PRO A 275 -27.66 -73.51 -7.12
CA PRO A 275 -27.97 -72.42 -6.16
C PRO A 275 -28.07 -72.82 -4.64
N SER A 276 -28.27 -71.78 -3.80
CA SER A 276 -29.18 -71.74 -2.61
C SER A 276 -28.79 -72.32 -1.22
N SER A 277 -29.35 -71.62 -0.21
CA SER A 277 -29.72 -72.06 1.16
C SER A 277 -28.67 -72.16 2.27
N ASN A 278 -28.75 -71.18 3.18
CA ASN A 278 -28.88 -71.27 4.65
C ASN A 278 -28.02 -72.21 5.55
N VAL A 279 -27.92 -71.75 6.81
CA VAL A 279 -27.49 -72.41 8.05
C VAL A 279 -25.99 -72.34 8.37
N ALA A 280 -25.70 -71.64 9.47
CA ALA A 280 -24.37 -71.37 9.99
C ALA A 280 -23.66 -72.60 10.59
N LYS A 281 -22.34 -72.48 10.78
CA LYS A 281 -21.61 -73.26 11.79
C LYS A 281 -20.48 -72.45 12.44
N PHE A 282 -20.55 -72.39 13.78
CA PHE A 282 -19.47 -71.93 14.66
C PHE A 282 -18.23 -72.84 14.56
N ARG A 283 -17.04 -72.25 14.57
CA ARG A 283 -15.85 -72.60 15.41
C ARG A 283 -14.64 -71.80 14.92
N SER A 284 -14.17 -70.79 15.65
CA SER A 284 -13.43 -70.82 16.94
C SER A 284 -11.91 -70.81 16.76
N SER A 285 -11.35 -69.60 16.80
CA SER A 285 -10.08 -69.27 17.48
C SER A 285 -8.87 -70.21 17.30
N SER A 286 -7.91 -69.78 16.50
CA SER A 286 -6.49 -69.89 16.84
C SER A 286 -5.87 -68.50 16.74
N SER A 287 -5.01 -68.13 17.69
CA SER A 287 -4.46 -66.77 17.79
C SER A 287 -3.14 -66.65 17.02
N SER A 288 -3.15 -65.95 15.89
CA SER A 288 -1.96 -65.25 15.41
C SER A 288 -1.79 -63.95 16.22
N MET A 289 -0.58 -63.69 16.71
CA MET A 289 -0.21 -62.34 17.16
C MET A 289 0.15 -61.52 15.92
N GLU A 290 -0.87 -61.08 15.19
CA GLU A 290 -0.67 -60.11 14.12
C GLU A 290 -0.41 -58.74 14.76
N SER A 291 0.74 -58.17 14.42
CA SER A 291 1.08 -56.79 14.74
C SER A 291 0.19 -55.87 13.92
N ASP A 292 -0.98 -55.53 14.45
CA ASP A 292 -1.90 -54.57 13.82
C ASP A 292 -1.23 -53.18 13.76
N SER A 293 -0.54 -52.95 12.64
CA SER A 293 0.09 -51.68 12.31
C SER A 293 -1.03 -50.67 12.02
N SER A 294 -1.50 -50.01 13.08
CA SER A 294 -2.72 -49.19 13.12
C SER A 294 -2.85 -48.26 11.91
N ARG A 295 -3.52 -48.76 10.86
CA ARG A 295 -3.47 -48.17 9.53
C ARG A 295 -4.36 -46.93 9.52
N PHE A 296 -3.75 -45.75 9.51
CA PHE A 296 -4.43 -44.45 9.66
C PHE A 296 -5.72 -44.36 8.84
N CYS A 297 -6.86 -44.47 9.53
CA CYS A 297 -8.16 -44.55 8.90
C CYS A 297 -8.66 -43.15 8.54
N ARG A 298 -8.81 -42.88 7.25
CA ARG A 298 -9.34 -41.60 6.73
C ARG A 298 -10.87 -41.59 6.81
N ALA A 299 -11.40 -41.48 8.03
CA ALA A 299 -12.84 -41.32 8.25
C ALA A 299 -13.32 -39.91 7.83
N PRO A 300 -14.46 -39.78 7.12
CA PRO A 300 -15.10 -38.49 6.89
C PRO A 300 -15.78 -37.98 8.17
N LEU A 301 -16.02 -36.66 8.25
CA LEU A 301 -16.89 -36.09 9.28
C LEU A 301 -18.35 -36.57 9.06
N ASN A 302 -19.08 -36.78 10.15
CA ASN A 302 -20.44 -37.32 10.14
C ASN A 302 -21.45 -36.39 10.82
N GLU A 303 -22.74 -36.68 10.67
CA GLU A 303 -23.83 -35.85 11.22
C GLU A 303 -23.81 -35.77 12.75
N GLU A 304 -23.40 -36.86 13.43
CA GLU A 304 -23.24 -36.90 14.88
C GLU A 304 -22.22 -35.86 15.37
N PHE A 305 -21.06 -35.77 14.71
CA PHE A 305 -20.04 -34.75 14.97
C PHE A 305 -20.58 -33.34 14.76
N PHE A 306 -21.28 -33.09 13.64
CA PHE A 306 -21.82 -31.75 13.34
C PHE A 306 -22.91 -31.32 14.30
N GLN A 307 -23.86 -32.20 14.63
CA GLN A 307 -24.92 -31.87 15.59
C GLN A 307 -24.37 -31.73 17.01
N LYS A 308 -23.36 -32.51 17.42
CA LYS A 308 -22.64 -32.28 18.68
C LYS A 308 -22.00 -30.89 18.72
N CYS A 309 -21.16 -30.56 17.73
CA CYS A 309 -20.48 -29.26 17.67
C CYS A 309 -21.48 -28.09 17.61
N ARG A 310 -22.62 -28.27 16.94
CA ARG A 310 -23.70 -27.27 16.88
C ARG A 310 -24.31 -27.02 18.27
N THR A 311 -24.62 -28.07 19.03
CA THR A 311 -25.13 -27.95 20.41
C THR A 311 -24.09 -27.26 21.30
N GLU A 312 -22.84 -27.77 21.34
CA GLU A 312 -21.75 -27.20 22.14
C GLU A 312 -21.44 -25.72 21.79
N PHE A 313 -21.68 -25.31 20.54
CA PHE A 313 -21.54 -23.90 20.14
C PHE A 313 -22.62 -23.01 20.73
N TYR A 314 -23.90 -23.40 20.62
CA TYR A 314 -25.04 -22.57 21.07
C TYR A 314 -25.23 -22.61 22.59
N ASP A 315 -24.84 -23.70 23.26
CA ASP A 315 -24.81 -23.81 24.72
C ASP A 315 -23.73 -22.94 25.38
N CYS A 316 -22.87 -22.29 24.58
CA CYS A 316 -21.83 -21.37 25.04
C CYS A 316 -22.22 -19.90 24.76
N PRO A 317 -22.72 -19.14 25.75
CA PRO A 317 -23.17 -17.75 25.54
C PRO A 317 -22.08 -16.82 25.00
N LYS A 318 -20.81 -17.12 25.32
CA LYS A 318 -19.62 -16.42 24.81
C LYS A 318 -19.46 -16.59 23.29
N ASN A 319 -19.72 -17.78 22.76
CA ASN A 319 -19.67 -18.06 21.33
C ASN A 319 -20.83 -17.37 20.59
N VAL A 320 -22.04 -17.38 21.17
CA VAL A 320 -23.21 -16.67 20.63
C VAL A 320 -23.00 -15.15 20.63
N LEU A 321 -22.40 -14.59 21.68
CA LEU A 321 -22.01 -13.17 21.73
C LEU A 321 -20.97 -12.83 20.65
N ALA A 322 -19.90 -13.63 20.52
CA ALA A 322 -18.89 -13.45 19.49
C ALA A 322 -19.46 -13.55 18.08
N GLN A 323 -20.37 -14.50 17.83
CA GLN A 323 -21.10 -14.65 16.55
C GLN A 323 -21.90 -13.39 16.21
N ASN A 324 -22.65 -12.83 17.16
CA ASN A 324 -23.46 -11.63 16.95
C ASN A 324 -22.63 -10.36 16.64
N VAL A 325 -21.36 -10.33 17.05
CA VAL A 325 -20.42 -9.23 16.75
C VAL A 325 -19.68 -9.48 15.43
N CYS A 326 -19.01 -10.63 15.29
CA CYS A 326 -18.13 -10.93 14.16
C CYS A 326 -18.88 -11.20 12.83
N THR A 327 -20.20 -11.41 12.87
CA THR A 327 -21.05 -11.42 11.66
C THR A 327 -21.37 -10.01 11.13
N ARG A 328 -20.98 -8.94 11.85
CA ARG A 328 -21.33 -7.54 11.56
C ARG A 328 -20.15 -6.57 11.54
N ILE A 329 -19.04 -6.92 12.18
CA ILE A 329 -17.80 -6.13 12.30
C ILE A 329 -16.65 -7.03 11.85
N ASP A 330 -15.58 -6.44 11.34
CA ASP A 330 -14.34 -7.18 11.06
C ASP A 330 -13.86 -7.95 12.32
N PRO A 331 -13.49 -9.24 12.23
CA PRO A 331 -13.19 -10.03 13.41
C PRO A 331 -11.92 -9.61 14.16
N PHE A 332 -10.97 -8.92 13.50
CA PHE A 332 -9.76 -8.39 14.17
C PHE A 332 -10.09 -7.08 14.87
N ASP A 333 -10.83 -6.16 14.21
CA ASP A 333 -11.41 -4.96 14.88
C ASP A 333 -12.21 -5.35 16.14
N ALA A 334 -12.99 -6.44 16.06
CA ALA A 334 -13.79 -6.96 17.17
C ALA A 334 -12.96 -7.59 18.30
N CYS A 335 -11.70 -7.96 18.04
CA CYS A 335 -10.76 -8.47 19.05
C CYS A 335 -9.89 -7.39 19.69
N LEU A 336 -9.96 -6.12 19.25
CA LEU A 336 -9.07 -5.05 19.75
C LEU A 336 -9.21 -4.85 21.27
N SER A 337 -8.10 -5.07 21.99
CA SER A 337 -8.11 -4.98 23.45
C SER A 337 -8.18 -3.52 23.91
N ARG A 338 -9.35 -3.13 24.44
CA ARG A 338 -9.58 -1.77 24.96
C ARG A 338 -8.56 -1.39 26.05
N LYS A 339 -8.15 -2.36 26.88
CA LYS A 339 -7.14 -2.17 27.92
C LYS A 339 -5.78 -1.80 27.33
N THR A 340 -5.33 -2.52 26.30
CA THR A 340 -4.04 -2.24 25.65
C THR A 340 -4.08 -0.87 24.97
N LEU A 341 -5.19 -0.53 24.29
CA LEU A 341 -5.43 0.80 23.70
C LEU A 341 -5.31 1.94 24.73
N GLU A 342 -5.88 1.78 25.93
CA GLU A 342 -5.85 2.81 26.98
C GLU A 342 -4.48 3.00 27.65
N ASN A 343 -3.61 1.98 27.60
CA ASN A 343 -2.26 2.03 28.16
C ASN A 343 -1.18 2.39 27.12
N THR A 344 -1.52 2.48 25.83
CA THR A 344 -0.58 2.82 24.76
C THR A 344 -0.48 4.34 24.58
N GLN A 345 0.76 4.86 24.61
CA GLN A 345 1.03 6.30 24.46
C GLN A 345 2.25 6.54 23.57
N HIS A 346 2.14 7.41 22.57
CA HIS A 346 3.22 7.74 21.60
C HIS A 346 4.30 8.70 22.17
N VAL A 347 4.66 8.53 23.44
CA VAL A 347 5.72 9.29 24.13
C VAL A 347 6.92 8.37 24.40
N PHE A 348 8.12 8.82 24.03
CA PHE A 348 9.36 8.02 24.01
C PHE A 348 10.47 8.73 24.81
N THR A 349 11.38 7.98 25.45
CA THR A 349 12.44 8.59 26.31
C THR A 349 13.61 9.13 25.50
N TYR A 350 13.89 8.52 24.35
CA TYR A 350 14.84 9.00 23.35
C TYR A 350 14.10 9.08 22.01
N LYS A 351 14.30 10.17 21.27
CA LYS A 351 13.67 10.42 19.98
C LYS A 351 14.60 11.29 19.13
N ILE A 352 14.67 11.01 17.84
CA ILE A 352 15.42 11.82 16.88
C ILE A 352 14.81 13.23 16.80
N GLU A 353 15.64 14.26 16.91
CA GLU A 353 15.22 15.67 16.99
C GLU A 353 14.48 16.16 15.74
N ASN A 354 14.99 15.77 14.56
CA ASN A 354 14.46 16.14 13.25
C ASN A 354 13.97 14.88 12.53
N GLU A 355 12.77 14.42 12.87
CA GLU A 355 12.09 13.40 12.07
C GLU A 355 11.81 13.93 10.64
N GLY A 356 11.77 13.03 9.66
CA GLY A 356 11.58 13.40 8.26
C GLY A 356 10.20 14.02 7.97
N LYS A 357 10.18 15.08 7.15
CA LYS A 357 8.96 15.71 6.62
C LYS A 357 9.02 15.86 5.10
N PRO A 358 7.88 15.81 4.38
CA PRO A 358 6.58 15.33 4.85
C PRO A 358 6.63 13.82 5.18
N LEU A 359 5.55 13.26 5.74
CA LEU A 359 5.42 11.80 5.83
C LEU A 359 5.26 11.20 4.43
N THR A 360 5.92 10.07 4.22
CA THR A 360 5.99 9.44 2.90
C THR A 360 4.87 8.42 2.68
N ASN A 361 4.54 8.12 1.42
CA ASN A 361 3.44 7.22 1.07
C ASN A 361 3.72 6.40 -0.20
N GLN A 362 3.96 5.09 -0.07
CA GLN A 362 4.23 4.16 -1.17
C GLN A 362 2.97 3.80 -2.01
N LYS A 363 1.76 4.12 -1.50
CA LYS A 363 0.46 3.73 -2.05
C LYS A 363 0.38 2.22 -2.34
N SER A 364 -0.09 1.84 -3.53
CA SER A 364 -0.31 0.45 -3.97
C SER A 364 0.92 -0.07 -4.74
N SER A 365 2.07 -0.08 -4.06
CA SER A 365 3.34 -0.64 -4.56
C SER A 365 4.15 -1.24 -3.42
N GLY A 366 4.99 -2.25 -3.69
CA GLY A 366 5.82 -2.93 -2.67
C GLY A 366 7.13 -2.20 -2.34
N ARG A 367 7.18 -0.88 -2.45
CA ARG A 367 8.43 -0.09 -2.39
C ARG A 367 8.92 0.26 -0.97
N CYS A 368 8.34 -0.30 0.08
CA CYS A 368 8.60 0.12 1.47
C CYS A 368 10.09 0.10 1.88
N TRP A 369 10.87 -0.87 1.39
CA TRP A 369 12.33 -0.92 1.58
C TRP A 369 13.06 0.32 1.05
N LEU A 370 12.71 0.80 -0.15
CA LEU A 370 13.23 2.06 -0.73
C LEU A 370 12.79 3.27 0.09
N PHE A 371 11.51 3.32 0.49
CA PHE A 371 10.95 4.41 1.28
C PHE A 371 11.63 4.50 2.66
N ALA A 372 11.73 3.38 3.39
CA ALA A 372 12.37 3.32 4.68
C ALA A 372 13.85 3.70 4.60
N ALA A 373 14.57 3.25 3.56
CA ALA A 373 15.97 3.60 3.39
C ALA A 373 16.16 5.10 3.12
N LEU A 374 15.39 5.66 2.20
CA LEU A 374 15.43 7.09 1.91
C LEU A 374 14.90 7.95 3.08
N ASN A 375 14.05 7.41 3.96
CA ASN A 375 13.66 8.05 5.21
C ASN A 375 14.80 8.05 6.25
N CYS A 376 15.64 7.00 6.31
CA CYS A 376 16.86 7.03 7.12
C CYS A 376 17.86 8.06 6.57
N ILE A 377 18.12 8.04 5.26
CA ILE A 377 19.11 8.89 4.58
C ILE A 377 18.71 10.38 4.64
N ARG A 378 17.41 10.71 4.56
CA ARG A 378 16.95 12.11 4.55
C ARG A 378 17.11 12.84 5.89
N ILE A 379 17.12 12.14 7.02
CA ILE A 379 17.23 12.75 8.35
C ILE A 379 18.54 13.55 8.53
N PRO A 380 19.75 12.97 8.33
CA PRO A 380 20.99 13.74 8.39
C PRO A 380 21.11 14.77 7.27
N PHE A 381 20.58 14.49 6.07
CA PHE A 381 20.57 15.43 4.95
C PHE A 381 19.74 16.70 5.25
N ILE A 382 18.52 16.54 5.78
CA ILE A 382 17.65 17.63 6.23
C ILE A 382 18.33 18.47 7.32
N LYS A 383 18.99 17.82 8.28
CA LYS A 383 19.75 18.48 9.36
C LYS A 383 20.94 19.30 8.80
N GLN A 384 21.69 18.74 7.86
CA GLN A 384 22.88 19.37 7.29
C GLN A 384 22.58 20.56 6.38
N TYR A 385 21.57 20.45 5.51
CA TYR A 385 21.20 21.51 4.56
C TYR A 385 20.11 22.45 5.10
N ASN A 386 19.83 22.39 6.41
CA ASN A 386 18.87 23.24 7.12
C ASN A 386 17.47 23.28 6.47
N LEU A 387 17.01 22.15 5.93
CA LEU A 387 15.72 22.04 5.22
C LEU A 387 14.57 21.88 6.21
N ASP A 388 13.34 22.29 5.86
CA ASP A 388 12.14 21.94 6.66
C ASP A 388 11.40 20.72 6.12
N GLU A 389 11.33 20.58 4.79
CA GLU A 389 10.75 19.43 4.10
C GLU A 389 11.68 18.94 2.99
N PHE A 390 11.88 17.62 2.89
CA PHE A 390 12.65 16.99 1.83
C PHE A 390 12.27 15.50 1.66
N GLU A 391 12.27 15.05 0.40
CA GLU A 391 12.25 13.65 0.02
C GLU A 391 13.27 13.43 -1.11
N PHE A 392 14.01 12.33 -1.06
CA PHE A 392 14.63 11.76 -2.25
C PHE A 392 13.57 11.10 -3.12
N SER A 393 13.81 11.00 -4.44
CA SER A 393 12.90 10.33 -5.35
C SER A 393 12.88 8.82 -5.12
N GLN A 394 11.78 8.33 -4.54
CA GLN A 394 11.53 6.89 -4.44
C GLN A 394 11.19 6.27 -5.81
N ALA A 395 10.64 7.07 -6.73
CA ALA A 395 10.45 6.72 -8.13
C ALA A 395 11.79 6.46 -8.87
N TYR A 396 12.85 7.21 -8.56
CA TYR A 396 14.15 7.07 -9.21
C TYR A 396 14.82 5.72 -8.93
N LEU A 397 14.91 5.32 -7.66
CA LEU A 397 15.43 4.00 -7.30
C LEU A 397 14.52 2.87 -7.79
N PHE A 398 13.20 3.08 -7.83
CA PHE A 398 12.26 2.10 -8.37
C PHE A 398 12.40 1.90 -9.88
N TYR A 399 12.67 2.96 -10.64
CA TYR A 399 12.96 2.89 -12.07
C TYR A 399 14.17 1.99 -12.35
N TRP A 400 15.28 2.24 -11.66
CA TRP A 400 16.50 1.45 -11.83
C TRP A 400 16.36 0.03 -11.30
N ASP A 401 15.75 -0.18 -10.13
CA ASP A 401 15.48 -1.52 -9.61
C ASP A 401 14.69 -2.36 -10.62
N LYS A 402 13.64 -1.79 -11.24
CA LYS A 402 12.77 -2.52 -12.15
C LYS A 402 13.49 -2.96 -13.43
N ILE A 403 14.48 -2.19 -13.89
CA ILE A 403 15.32 -2.50 -15.07
C ILE A 403 16.44 -3.48 -14.71
N GLU A 404 17.20 -3.20 -13.65
CA GLU A 404 18.31 -4.04 -13.20
C GLU A 404 17.81 -5.44 -12.83
N ARG A 405 16.74 -5.52 -12.02
CA ARG A 405 16.14 -6.79 -11.57
C ARG A 405 15.61 -7.63 -12.72
N ALA A 406 15.08 -6.99 -13.77
CA ALA A 406 14.67 -7.69 -14.98
C ALA A 406 15.88 -8.33 -15.69
N ASN A 407 17.00 -7.61 -15.82
CA ASN A 407 18.25 -8.15 -16.35
C ASN A 407 18.80 -9.28 -15.46
N TYR A 408 18.81 -9.09 -14.14
CA TYR A 408 19.26 -10.08 -13.16
C TYR A 408 18.42 -11.37 -13.19
N PHE A 409 17.09 -11.25 -13.32
CA PHE A 409 16.21 -12.39 -13.57
C PHE A 409 16.57 -13.14 -14.87
N LEU A 410 16.79 -12.44 -15.98
CA LEU A 410 17.13 -13.10 -17.26
C LEU A 410 18.48 -13.84 -17.19
N ASN A 411 19.46 -13.31 -16.45
CA ASN A 411 20.73 -14.00 -16.20
C ASN A 411 20.51 -15.24 -15.29
N ASN A 412 19.76 -15.12 -14.19
CA ASN A 412 19.38 -16.27 -13.36
C ASN A 412 18.65 -17.38 -14.14
N VAL A 413 17.89 -17.04 -15.19
CA VAL A 413 17.26 -18.04 -16.08
C VAL A 413 18.29 -18.78 -16.92
N VAL A 414 19.31 -18.08 -17.43
CA VAL A 414 20.44 -18.73 -18.14
C VAL A 414 21.25 -19.59 -17.19
N ASP A 415 21.55 -19.11 -15.98
CA ASP A 415 22.33 -19.85 -14.99
C ASP A 415 21.60 -21.10 -14.48
N THR A 416 20.28 -21.01 -14.24
CA THR A 416 19.47 -22.20 -13.91
C THR A 416 19.34 -23.17 -15.09
N ALA A 417 19.29 -22.68 -16.33
CA ALA A 417 19.35 -23.55 -17.51
C ALA A 417 20.69 -24.28 -17.61
N LYS A 418 21.82 -23.58 -17.44
CA LYS A 418 23.18 -24.14 -17.43
C LYS A 418 23.40 -25.10 -16.25
N ARG A 419 22.75 -24.87 -15.11
CA ARG A 419 22.69 -25.83 -13.97
C ARG A 419 21.88 -27.10 -14.27
N GLY A 420 21.12 -27.16 -15.36
CA GLY A 420 20.25 -28.29 -15.70
C GLY A 420 18.92 -28.30 -14.94
N GLU A 421 18.52 -27.20 -14.30
CA GLU A 421 17.26 -27.10 -13.56
C GLU A 421 16.06 -27.26 -14.50
N ALA A 422 15.13 -28.17 -14.17
CA ALA A 422 13.90 -28.38 -14.91
C ALA A 422 12.95 -27.17 -14.83
N VAL A 423 12.17 -26.91 -15.88
CA VAL A 423 11.33 -25.70 -15.97
C VAL A 423 10.12 -25.73 -15.02
N ASP A 424 9.61 -26.93 -14.75
CA ASP A 424 8.63 -27.31 -13.74
C ASP A 424 9.27 -27.66 -12.38
N GLY A 425 10.61 -27.65 -12.30
CA GLY A 425 11.36 -27.79 -11.06
C GLY A 425 11.07 -26.65 -10.08
N ARG A 426 11.26 -26.91 -8.78
CA ARG A 426 10.87 -25.97 -7.70
C ARG A 426 11.56 -24.61 -7.83
N LEU A 427 12.83 -24.57 -8.23
CA LEU A 427 13.59 -23.33 -8.39
C LEU A 427 13.05 -22.48 -9.55
N VAL A 428 12.95 -23.04 -10.76
CA VAL A 428 12.48 -22.29 -11.93
C VAL A 428 11.01 -21.90 -11.78
N SER A 429 10.16 -22.77 -11.22
CA SER A 429 8.77 -22.46 -10.89
C SER A 429 8.66 -21.31 -9.88
N PHE A 430 9.54 -21.25 -8.87
CA PHE A 430 9.60 -20.13 -7.93
C PHE A 430 10.02 -18.83 -8.63
N LEU A 431 11.08 -18.84 -9.44
CA LEU A 431 11.57 -17.65 -10.16
C LEU A 431 10.52 -17.12 -11.16
N LEU A 432 9.76 -18.01 -11.80
CA LEU A 432 8.66 -17.64 -12.69
C LEU A 432 7.40 -17.18 -11.95
N SER A 433 7.25 -17.46 -10.65
CA SER A 433 6.06 -17.07 -9.87
C SER A 433 5.94 -15.55 -9.72
N ASP A 434 7.04 -14.88 -9.38
CA ASP A 434 7.17 -13.43 -9.44
C ASP A 434 8.58 -12.96 -9.86
N PRO A 435 8.87 -12.87 -11.16
CA PRO A 435 10.20 -12.50 -11.66
C PRO A 435 10.53 -11.00 -11.49
N THR A 436 9.59 -10.19 -11.00
CA THR A 436 9.77 -8.73 -10.88
C THR A 436 8.80 -8.13 -9.85
N CYS A 437 8.93 -8.60 -8.61
CA CYS A 437 8.30 -7.98 -7.46
C CYS A 437 8.80 -6.53 -7.27
N ASP A 438 8.16 -5.78 -6.38
CA ASP A 438 8.61 -4.42 -6.02
C ASP A 438 9.55 -4.41 -4.82
N GLY A 439 9.57 -5.48 -4.03
CA GLY A 439 10.33 -5.61 -2.78
C GLY A 439 11.80 -5.99 -2.95
N GLY A 440 12.64 -5.61 -1.99
CA GLY A 440 14.08 -5.85 -2.02
C GLY A 440 14.71 -5.66 -0.65
N GLN A 441 15.99 -6.00 -0.54
CA GLN A 441 16.75 -6.07 0.71
C GLN A 441 17.81 -4.95 0.80
N TRP A 442 18.55 -4.86 1.92
CA TRP A 442 19.54 -3.80 2.11
C TRP A 442 20.64 -3.76 1.04
N ASP A 443 21.35 -4.86 0.76
CA ASP A 443 22.40 -4.88 -0.28
C ASP A 443 21.86 -4.54 -1.68
N MET A 444 20.59 -4.86 -1.95
CA MET A 444 19.91 -4.49 -3.21
C MET A 444 19.70 -2.97 -3.32
N LEU A 445 19.56 -2.26 -2.21
CA LEU A 445 19.53 -0.79 -2.17
C LEU A 445 20.94 -0.24 -2.35
N VAL A 446 21.94 -0.80 -1.65
CA VAL A 446 23.36 -0.42 -1.80
C VAL A 446 23.79 -0.51 -3.26
N ASN A 447 23.44 -1.61 -3.94
CA ASN A 447 23.70 -1.82 -5.36
C ASN A 447 23.12 -0.72 -6.27
N LEU A 448 21.93 -0.21 -5.96
CA LEU A 448 21.30 0.86 -6.74
C LEU A 448 21.95 2.22 -6.44
N ILE A 449 22.18 2.54 -5.17
CA ILE A 449 22.74 3.83 -4.76
C ILE A 449 24.20 3.98 -5.20
N ASN A 450 25.01 2.92 -5.12
CA ASN A 450 26.41 2.98 -5.56
C ASN A 450 26.58 2.93 -7.10
N LYS A 451 25.59 2.43 -7.85
CA LYS A 451 25.62 2.39 -9.33
C LYS A 451 25.01 3.64 -9.97
N HIS A 452 23.88 4.10 -9.44
CA HIS A 452 23.05 5.16 -10.04
C HIS A 452 23.02 6.44 -9.19
N GLY A 453 23.16 6.33 -7.86
CA GLY A 453 23.07 7.45 -6.93
C GLY A 453 21.66 7.70 -6.39
N VAL A 454 21.40 8.94 -5.98
CA VAL A 454 20.07 9.41 -5.56
C VAL A 454 19.82 10.82 -6.09
N MET A 455 18.55 11.26 -6.11
CA MET A 455 18.19 12.63 -6.47
C MET A 455 16.98 13.12 -5.67
N PRO A 456 16.76 14.44 -5.53
CA PRO A 456 15.57 15.01 -4.90
C PRO A 456 14.27 14.64 -5.63
N LYS A 457 13.19 14.42 -4.89
CA LYS A 457 11.88 14.01 -5.43
C LYS A 457 11.26 15.03 -6.39
N LYS A 458 11.57 16.33 -6.24
CA LYS A 458 11.16 17.37 -7.20
C LYS A 458 11.78 17.18 -8.59
N CYS A 459 12.96 16.56 -8.69
CA CYS A 459 13.69 16.38 -9.95
C CYS A 459 13.33 15.08 -10.70
N PHE A 460 12.66 14.14 -10.03
CA PHE A 460 12.01 12.98 -10.67
C PHE A 460 10.80 12.55 -9.82
N PRO A 461 9.57 13.01 -10.16
CA PRO A 461 8.39 12.83 -9.32
C PRO A 461 7.76 11.43 -9.43
N GLU A 462 6.76 11.17 -8.58
CA GLU A 462 5.95 9.95 -8.61
C GLU A 462 5.04 9.90 -9.85
N SER A 463 4.98 8.73 -10.51
CA SER A 463 4.03 8.45 -11.60
C SER A 463 2.84 7.61 -11.10
N TYR A 464 1.79 7.49 -11.92
CA TYR A 464 0.68 6.56 -11.65
C TYR A 464 1.16 5.11 -11.40
N SER A 465 2.19 4.65 -12.12
CA SER A 465 2.74 3.30 -11.96
C SER A 465 3.73 3.19 -10.78
N CYS A 466 4.21 4.30 -10.23
CA CYS A 466 4.86 4.31 -8.91
C CYS A 466 3.83 4.08 -7.81
N GLU A 467 2.68 4.76 -7.87
CA GLU A 467 1.61 4.65 -6.87
C GLU A 467 0.69 3.41 -7.05
N ALA A 468 0.70 2.76 -8.21
CA ALA A 468 -0.17 1.62 -8.56
C ALA A 468 0.52 0.59 -9.49
N SER A 469 1.65 0.04 -9.02
CA SER A 469 2.60 -0.74 -9.84
C SER A 469 2.05 -2.00 -10.52
N THR A 470 0.96 -2.58 -10.00
CA THR A 470 0.39 -3.88 -10.41
C THR A 470 0.24 -4.02 -11.92
N ARG A 471 -0.12 -2.95 -12.64
CA ARG A 471 -0.35 -2.99 -14.10
C ARG A 471 0.95 -2.97 -14.92
N MET A 472 1.91 -2.11 -14.59
CA MET A 472 3.25 -2.16 -15.17
C MET A 472 3.90 -3.52 -14.91
N ASN A 473 3.86 -3.97 -13.65
CA ASN A 473 4.36 -5.27 -13.22
C ASN A 473 3.69 -6.44 -13.97
N SER A 474 2.40 -6.35 -14.32
CA SER A 474 1.73 -7.39 -15.12
C SER A 474 2.33 -7.52 -16.53
N VAL A 475 2.64 -6.40 -17.19
CA VAL A 475 3.26 -6.39 -18.52
C VAL A 475 4.67 -6.96 -18.46
N ILE A 476 5.49 -6.48 -17.52
CA ILE A 476 6.88 -6.92 -17.36
C ILE A 476 6.93 -8.41 -17.00
N LYS A 477 6.11 -8.90 -16.05
CA LYS A 477 6.02 -10.35 -15.71
C LYS A 477 5.60 -11.21 -16.91
N SER A 478 4.75 -10.70 -17.80
CA SER A 478 4.38 -11.41 -19.03
C SER A 478 5.58 -11.56 -19.97
N LYS A 479 6.29 -10.46 -20.26
CA LYS A 479 7.47 -10.48 -21.14
C LYS A 479 8.63 -11.27 -20.55
N LEU A 480 8.92 -11.15 -19.25
CA LEU A 480 9.98 -11.92 -18.60
C LEU A 480 9.73 -13.44 -18.65
N ARG A 481 8.48 -13.91 -18.58
CA ARG A 481 8.15 -15.34 -18.72
C ARG A 481 8.32 -15.85 -20.16
N GLU A 482 7.94 -15.04 -21.15
CA GLU A 482 8.20 -15.29 -22.56
C GLU A 482 9.71 -15.38 -22.84
N TYR A 483 10.47 -14.40 -22.35
CA TYR A 483 11.92 -14.34 -22.47
C TYR A 483 12.63 -15.48 -21.76
N ALA A 484 12.12 -15.92 -20.61
CA ALA A 484 12.68 -17.05 -19.89
C ALA A 484 12.57 -18.36 -20.69
N LYS A 485 11.46 -18.57 -21.40
CA LYS A 485 11.30 -19.69 -22.33
C LYS A 485 12.30 -19.59 -23.49
N ASP A 486 12.44 -18.42 -24.10
CA ASP A 486 13.39 -18.19 -25.21
C ASP A 486 14.85 -18.45 -24.80
N LEU A 487 15.29 -17.93 -23.66
CA LEU A 487 16.67 -18.09 -23.18
C LEU A 487 16.98 -19.55 -22.80
N ARG A 488 16.02 -20.25 -22.18
CA ARG A 488 16.17 -21.67 -21.87
C ARG A 488 16.24 -22.53 -23.13
N GLN A 489 15.53 -22.16 -24.20
CA GLN A 489 15.66 -22.83 -25.49
C GLN A 489 17.05 -22.61 -26.11
N LEU A 490 17.56 -21.37 -26.12
CA LEU A 490 18.91 -21.08 -26.64
C LEU A 490 20.02 -21.84 -25.89
N VAL A 491 19.91 -21.97 -24.56
CA VAL A 491 20.87 -22.79 -23.78
C VAL A 491 20.73 -24.28 -24.12
N ALA A 492 19.53 -24.79 -24.35
CA ALA A 492 19.30 -26.18 -24.76
C ALA A 492 19.76 -26.47 -26.20
N ASP A 493 19.69 -25.48 -27.10
CA ASP A 493 20.15 -25.55 -28.49
C ASP A 493 21.69 -25.41 -28.60
N GLY A 494 22.38 -25.07 -27.49
CA GLY A 494 23.84 -24.94 -27.44
C GLY A 494 24.39 -23.61 -27.95
N ALA A 495 23.61 -22.53 -27.91
CA ALA A 495 24.02 -21.19 -28.32
C ALA A 495 25.18 -20.63 -27.46
N SER A 496 25.98 -19.74 -28.04
CA SER A 496 27.14 -19.15 -27.36
C SER A 496 26.75 -18.09 -26.31
N ASP A 497 27.67 -17.78 -25.39
CA ASP A 497 27.43 -16.77 -24.37
C ASP A 497 27.28 -15.36 -24.98
N GLU A 498 27.90 -15.09 -26.13
CA GLU A 498 27.68 -13.87 -26.91
C GLU A 498 26.27 -13.82 -27.53
N GLU A 499 25.78 -14.94 -28.08
CA GLU A 499 24.42 -15.03 -28.65
C GLU A 499 23.34 -14.86 -27.57
N ILE A 500 23.55 -15.48 -26.41
CA ILE A 500 22.70 -15.36 -25.22
C ILE A 500 22.71 -13.91 -24.71
N THR A 501 23.89 -13.29 -24.59
CA THR A 501 24.04 -11.88 -24.15
C THR A 501 23.34 -10.92 -25.13
N GLU A 502 23.47 -11.14 -26.43
CA GLU A 502 22.82 -10.35 -27.47
C GLU A 502 21.29 -10.53 -27.49
N LYS A 503 20.78 -11.72 -27.12
CA LYS A 503 19.35 -11.95 -26.90
C LYS A 503 18.85 -11.19 -25.65
N ILE A 504 19.55 -11.29 -24.52
CA ILE A 504 19.22 -10.55 -23.29
C ILE A 504 19.21 -9.05 -23.56
N ARG A 505 20.20 -8.51 -24.29
CA ARG A 505 20.28 -7.09 -24.65
C ARG A 505 19.06 -6.61 -25.44
N LYS A 506 18.59 -7.41 -26.42
CA LYS A 506 17.35 -7.12 -27.18
C LYS A 506 16.12 -7.11 -26.28
N GLN A 507 15.98 -8.13 -25.43
CA GLN A 507 14.88 -8.27 -24.47
C GLN A 507 14.86 -7.11 -23.46
N MET A 508 16.03 -6.67 -22.99
CA MET A 508 16.13 -5.55 -22.05
C MET A 508 15.81 -4.19 -22.67
N ASN A 509 16.00 -3.98 -23.97
CA ASN A 509 15.51 -2.77 -24.65
C ASN A 509 13.96 -2.69 -24.60
N GLU A 510 13.26 -3.82 -24.79
CA GLU A 510 11.81 -3.87 -24.64
C GLU A 510 11.35 -3.59 -23.19
N ILE A 511 12.05 -4.13 -22.18
CA ILE A 511 11.76 -3.82 -20.76
C ILE A 511 12.01 -2.35 -20.45
N TYR A 512 13.15 -1.79 -20.89
CA TYR A 512 13.50 -0.38 -20.70
C TYR A 512 12.40 0.55 -21.25
N ASN A 513 11.90 0.25 -22.45
CA ASN A 513 10.79 0.98 -23.05
C ASN A 513 9.50 0.88 -22.22
N VAL A 514 9.13 -0.32 -21.73
CA VAL A 514 7.93 -0.49 -20.88
C VAL A 514 8.05 0.28 -19.56
N VAL A 515 9.21 0.25 -18.91
CA VAL A 515 9.47 0.99 -17.65
C VAL A 515 9.46 2.50 -17.91
N GLY A 516 10.14 2.97 -18.95
CA GLY A 516 10.17 4.39 -19.35
C GLY A 516 8.80 4.96 -19.70
N ILE A 517 7.95 4.19 -20.40
CA ILE A 517 6.55 4.57 -20.69
C ILE A 517 5.71 4.66 -19.40
N CYS A 518 5.99 3.83 -18.39
CA CYS A 518 5.20 3.76 -17.17
C CYS A 518 5.64 4.73 -16.06
N LEU A 519 6.92 5.06 -15.98
CA LEU A 519 7.52 5.85 -14.90
C LEU A 519 8.11 7.20 -15.37
N GLY A 520 8.27 7.41 -16.68
CA GLY A 520 9.20 8.41 -17.22
C GLY A 520 10.63 7.86 -17.28
N ILE A 521 11.53 8.61 -17.91
CA ILE A 521 12.97 8.33 -17.94
C ILE A 521 13.66 9.41 -17.08
N PRO A 522 14.50 9.05 -16.10
CA PRO A 522 15.17 10.04 -15.26
C PRO A 522 16.29 10.76 -16.05
N PRO A 523 16.51 12.07 -15.80
CA PRO A 523 17.50 12.84 -16.54
C PRO A 523 18.94 12.49 -16.10
N GLU A 524 19.87 12.45 -17.04
CA GLU A 524 21.31 12.17 -16.78
C GLU A 524 21.93 13.19 -15.82
N LYS A 525 21.48 14.45 -15.92
CA LYS A 525 21.85 15.56 -15.03
C LYS A 525 20.60 16.35 -14.67
N PHE A 526 20.57 16.87 -13.45
CA PHE A 526 19.52 17.78 -12.99
C PHE A 526 20.14 19.01 -12.32
N THR A 527 19.37 20.08 -12.24
CA THR A 527 19.57 21.14 -11.24
C THR A 527 18.45 21.03 -10.21
N TRP A 528 18.79 21.16 -8.94
CA TRP A 528 17.83 21.19 -7.84
C TRP A 528 17.90 22.52 -7.12
N GLU A 529 16.75 23.16 -7.00
CA GLU A 529 16.57 24.45 -6.34
C GLU A 529 15.63 24.30 -5.14
N CYS A 530 15.95 25.00 -4.06
CA CYS A 530 15.14 25.04 -2.85
C CYS A 530 15.43 26.28 -1.99
N TYR A 531 14.63 26.47 -0.96
CA TYR A 531 14.92 27.38 0.14
C TYR A 531 15.23 26.58 1.41
N ASP A 532 16.20 27.03 2.20
CA ASP A 532 16.41 26.53 3.56
C ASP A 532 15.35 27.10 4.54
N LYS A 533 15.36 26.64 5.80
CA LYS A 533 14.51 27.18 6.89
C LYS A 533 14.67 28.69 7.11
N SER A 534 15.82 29.26 6.74
CA SER A 534 16.12 30.70 6.78
C SER A 534 15.56 31.48 5.59
N LYS A 535 14.93 30.80 4.61
CA LYS A 535 14.50 31.32 3.30
C LYS A 535 15.65 31.75 2.38
N LYS A 536 16.85 31.21 2.59
CA LYS A 536 17.98 31.37 1.68
C LYS A 536 17.79 30.43 0.50
N TYR A 537 17.79 30.98 -0.72
CA TYR A 537 17.83 30.19 -1.96
C TYR A 537 19.12 29.36 -2.03
N LEU A 538 18.98 28.10 -2.40
CA LEU A 538 20.06 27.13 -2.63
C LEU A 538 19.84 26.47 -3.99
N THR A 539 20.91 26.34 -4.78
CA THR A 539 20.90 25.64 -6.05
C THR A 539 22.06 24.64 -6.13
N ILE A 540 21.78 23.44 -6.64
CA ILE A 540 22.75 22.35 -6.82
C ILE A 540 22.56 21.76 -8.22
N GLY A 541 23.43 22.13 -9.16
CA GLY A 541 23.49 21.53 -10.49
C GLY A 541 24.20 22.41 -11.54
N PRO A 542 24.25 21.98 -12.81
CA PRO A 542 23.77 20.68 -13.31
C PRO A 542 24.66 19.51 -12.83
N ILE A 543 24.07 18.49 -12.20
CA ILE A 543 24.79 17.39 -11.55
C ILE A 543 24.17 16.02 -11.87
N ARG A 544 24.98 14.96 -11.96
CA ARG A 544 24.48 13.57 -12.09
C ARG A 544 24.01 13.02 -10.73
N PRO A 545 22.99 12.15 -10.66
CA PRO A 545 22.53 11.56 -9.39
C PRO A 545 23.63 10.82 -8.59
N ILE A 546 24.59 10.17 -9.25
CA ILE A 546 25.76 9.56 -8.58
C ILE A 546 26.72 10.61 -7.99
N ASP A 547 26.98 11.70 -8.70
CA ASP A 547 27.81 12.80 -8.17
C ASP A 547 27.11 13.53 -7.02
N PHE A 548 25.77 13.57 -7.03
CA PHE A 548 24.95 14.14 -5.95
C PHE A 548 25.01 13.26 -4.69
N TYR A 549 24.91 11.93 -4.84
CA TYR A 549 25.13 11.00 -3.73
C TYR A 549 26.53 11.19 -3.11
N GLU A 550 27.60 11.04 -3.90
CA GLU A 550 28.99 11.08 -3.41
C GLU A 550 29.36 12.42 -2.74
N LYS A 551 28.84 13.55 -3.24
CA LYS A 551 29.21 14.90 -2.73
C LYS A 551 28.32 15.44 -1.62
N TYR A 552 27.01 15.15 -1.65
CA TYR A 552 26.03 15.81 -0.77
C TYR A 552 25.34 14.86 0.21
N VAL A 553 25.41 13.54 0.01
CA VAL A 553 24.70 12.56 0.84
C VAL A 553 25.68 11.65 1.59
N LYS A 554 26.58 10.98 0.86
CA LYS A 554 27.56 10.03 1.38
C LYS A 554 28.41 10.53 2.56
N PRO A 555 28.83 11.82 2.63
CA PRO A 555 29.57 12.33 3.79
C PRO A 555 28.79 12.34 5.12
N TYR A 556 27.46 12.16 5.07
CA TYR A 556 26.56 12.18 6.24
C TYR A 556 25.75 10.88 6.38
N PHE A 557 25.61 10.11 5.30
CA PHE A 557 25.07 8.75 5.30
C PHE A 557 25.72 7.97 4.15
N ASN A 558 26.81 7.26 4.43
CA ASN A 558 27.38 6.28 3.50
C ASN A 558 26.64 4.95 3.64
N VAL A 559 26.12 4.39 2.54
CA VAL A 559 25.39 3.12 2.58
C VAL A 559 26.30 1.90 2.78
N ASP A 560 27.60 2.00 2.43
CA ASP A 560 28.57 0.91 2.63
C ASP A 560 29.06 0.79 4.09
N ASP A 561 28.84 1.80 4.93
CA ASP A 561 29.16 1.74 6.36
C ASP A 561 28.03 1.15 7.22
N LYS A 562 26.89 0.85 6.61
CA LYS A 562 25.74 0.22 7.28
C LYS A 562 25.73 -1.29 7.03
N VAL A 563 25.47 -2.06 8.09
CA VAL A 563 25.52 -3.53 8.10
C VAL A 563 24.15 -4.14 8.42
N CYS A 564 23.78 -5.20 7.69
CA CYS A 564 22.54 -5.96 7.88
C CYS A 564 22.74 -7.06 8.93
N LEU A 565 21.97 -7.00 10.02
CA LEU A 565 21.91 -8.04 11.05
C LEU A 565 20.51 -8.66 11.04
N VAL A 566 20.42 -10.00 10.99
CA VAL A 566 19.14 -10.72 11.04
C VAL A 566 18.98 -11.53 12.32
N THR A 567 17.75 -11.89 12.63
CA THR A 567 17.41 -12.85 13.70
C THR A 567 16.54 -13.98 13.15
N ASP A 568 17.23 -15.03 12.71
CA ASP A 568 16.64 -16.29 12.25
C ASP A 568 16.91 -17.39 13.31
N PRO A 569 15.90 -17.74 14.14
CA PRO A 569 16.07 -18.72 15.21
C PRO A 569 15.92 -20.17 14.75
N ARG A 570 15.80 -20.45 13.44
CA ARG A 570 15.69 -21.83 12.94
C ARG A 570 16.94 -22.63 13.32
N SER A 571 16.74 -23.85 13.84
CA SER A 571 17.83 -24.68 14.40
C SER A 571 18.88 -25.12 13.37
N SER A 572 18.57 -25.07 12.07
CA SER A 572 19.54 -25.24 10.98
C SER A 572 20.47 -24.03 10.78
N ASN A 573 20.05 -22.85 11.23
CA ASN A 573 20.62 -21.55 10.90
C ASN A 573 21.26 -20.94 12.15
N LEU A 574 22.44 -21.44 12.51
CA LEU A 574 23.20 -20.99 13.67
C LEU A 574 23.48 -19.47 13.65
N TYR A 575 23.46 -18.83 14.82
CA TYR A 575 23.98 -17.48 15.04
C TYR A 575 25.52 -17.43 14.88
N GLY A 576 26.07 -16.23 14.63
CA GLY A 576 27.49 -16.06 14.35
C GLY A 576 27.91 -16.60 12.97
N ARG A 577 26.99 -16.58 12.01
CA ARG A 577 27.17 -17.05 10.63
C ARG A 577 26.54 -16.08 9.64
N SER A 578 27.21 -15.96 8.49
CA SER A 578 26.70 -15.24 7.32
C SER A 578 25.87 -16.18 6.44
N TYR A 579 24.76 -15.69 5.91
CA TYR A 579 23.87 -16.39 4.99
C TYR A 579 23.60 -15.54 3.75
N THR A 580 23.29 -16.21 2.65
CA THR A 580 22.76 -15.58 1.44
C THR A 580 21.65 -16.47 0.85
N VAL A 581 20.89 -15.98 -0.12
CA VAL A 581 19.74 -16.70 -0.70
C VAL A 581 19.98 -16.86 -2.21
N ASP A 582 19.89 -18.09 -2.73
CA ASP A 582 20.11 -18.37 -4.16
C ASP A 582 19.19 -17.52 -5.05
N CYS A 583 19.73 -16.99 -6.15
CA CYS A 583 19.06 -16.07 -7.08
C CYS A 583 18.42 -14.81 -6.44
N LEU A 584 18.74 -14.42 -5.19
CA LEU A 584 18.24 -13.18 -4.58
C LEU A 584 19.15 -11.98 -4.85
N GLY A 585 18.65 -11.01 -5.60
CA GLY A 585 19.37 -9.79 -5.94
C GLY A 585 18.62 -8.95 -6.97
N ASN A 586 19.25 -7.86 -7.42
CA ASN A 586 18.73 -6.97 -8.46
C ASN A 586 19.78 -6.52 -9.48
N VAL A 587 21.05 -6.32 -9.12
CA VAL A 587 22.10 -5.88 -10.06
C VAL A 587 23.05 -7.04 -10.39
N VAL A 588 23.20 -7.35 -11.67
CA VAL A 588 24.20 -8.33 -12.15
C VAL A 588 25.60 -7.83 -11.84
N GLY A 589 26.40 -8.63 -11.12
CA GLY A 589 27.72 -8.24 -10.63
C GLY A 589 27.70 -7.27 -9.42
N GLY A 590 26.54 -7.02 -8.82
CA GLY A 590 26.43 -6.27 -7.56
C GLY A 590 26.83 -7.10 -6.33
N ARG A 591 26.79 -6.46 -5.15
CA ARG A 591 26.89 -7.13 -3.84
C ARG A 591 25.78 -8.21 -3.74
N PRO A 592 26.10 -9.44 -3.27
CA PRO A 592 25.07 -10.40 -2.87
C PRO A 592 24.33 -9.87 -1.63
N VAL A 593 23.11 -10.36 -1.39
CA VAL A 593 22.42 -10.10 -0.12
C VAL A 593 23.08 -10.92 0.99
N LEU A 594 23.60 -10.26 2.03
CA LEU A 594 24.32 -10.90 3.13
C LEU A 594 23.61 -10.69 4.47
N TYR A 595 23.23 -11.79 5.10
CA TYR A 595 22.53 -11.84 6.37
C TYR A 595 23.45 -12.37 7.47
N ASN A 596 23.89 -11.48 8.37
CA ASN A 596 24.64 -11.86 9.56
C ASN A 596 23.66 -12.24 10.68
N ASN A 597 23.52 -13.54 10.96
CA ASN A 597 22.50 -14.05 11.88
C ASN A 597 22.94 -13.93 13.34
N GLN A 598 22.12 -13.27 14.16
CA GLN A 598 22.43 -12.91 15.54
C GLN A 598 21.21 -13.05 16.48
N PRO A 599 21.42 -13.23 17.80
CA PRO A 599 20.34 -13.25 18.78
C PRO A 599 19.55 -11.93 18.78
N VAL A 600 18.23 -12.01 18.93
CA VAL A 600 17.35 -10.83 18.84
C VAL A 600 17.63 -9.76 19.90
N GLU A 601 18.19 -10.17 21.03
CA GLU A 601 18.70 -9.30 22.10
C GLU A 601 19.79 -8.35 21.59
N LEU A 602 20.73 -8.84 20.77
CA LEU A 602 21.80 -8.02 20.22
C LEU A 602 21.27 -6.99 19.21
N LEU A 603 20.33 -7.39 18.35
CA LEU A 603 19.65 -6.46 17.45
C LEU A 603 18.93 -5.35 18.24
N LEU A 604 18.17 -5.74 19.28
CA LEU A 604 17.41 -4.87 20.15
C LEU A 604 18.30 -3.87 20.93
N ASP A 605 19.47 -4.32 21.41
CA ASP A 605 20.45 -3.45 22.07
C ASP A 605 21.14 -2.50 21.07
N LEU A 606 21.48 -2.97 19.86
CA LEU A 606 22.08 -2.13 18.80
C LEU A 606 21.12 -1.06 18.26
N VAL A 607 19.84 -1.41 18.04
CA VAL A 607 18.79 -0.44 17.70
C VAL A 607 18.64 0.60 18.83
N THR A 608 18.61 0.15 20.08
CA THR A 608 18.53 1.06 21.24
C THR A 608 19.75 1.98 21.34
N LYS A 609 20.95 1.49 21.01
CA LYS A 609 22.20 2.26 20.95
C LYS A 609 22.16 3.32 19.85
N ALA A 610 21.80 2.95 18.61
CA ALA A 610 21.66 3.88 17.49
C ALA A 610 20.67 5.02 17.80
N LEU A 611 19.48 4.68 18.31
CA LEU A 611 18.44 5.65 18.64
C LEU A 611 18.83 6.57 19.81
N LYS A 612 19.65 6.10 20.77
CA LYS A 612 20.23 6.94 21.83
C LYS A 612 21.28 7.93 21.30
N PHE A 613 21.94 7.63 20.17
CA PHE A 613 22.81 8.57 19.45
C PHE A 613 22.08 9.43 18.41
N GLY A 614 20.80 9.19 18.17
CA GLY A 614 19.98 9.93 17.22
C GLY A 614 20.05 9.44 15.77
N GLU A 615 20.60 8.24 15.52
CA GLU A 615 20.57 7.62 14.19
C GLU A 615 19.25 6.88 13.95
N PRO A 616 18.60 7.07 12.78
CA PRO A 616 17.45 6.27 12.37
C PRO A 616 17.89 4.88 11.92
N VAL A 617 17.09 3.86 12.28
CA VAL A 617 17.39 2.45 11.98
C VAL A 617 16.34 1.90 11.02
N TRP A 618 16.78 1.50 9.83
CA TRP A 618 15.97 0.71 8.90
C TRP A 618 15.78 -0.69 9.47
N PHE A 619 14.57 -1.25 9.36
CA PHE A 619 14.31 -2.63 9.78
C PHE A 619 13.26 -3.31 8.91
N GLY A 620 13.36 -4.65 8.83
CA GLY A 620 12.44 -5.54 8.15
C GLY A 620 11.67 -6.42 9.14
N CYS A 621 10.35 -6.55 8.92
CA CYS A 621 9.42 -7.18 9.85
C CYS A 621 8.23 -7.86 9.17
N GLU A 622 7.44 -8.59 9.95
CA GLU A 622 6.11 -9.07 9.57
C GLU A 622 5.03 -8.13 10.15
N VAL A 623 4.70 -7.07 9.42
CA VAL A 623 3.80 -5.99 9.89
C VAL A 623 2.34 -6.43 10.08
N ASN A 624 1.92 -7.58 9.54
CA ASN A 624 0.50 -7.98 9.54
C ASN A 624 0.09 -8.80 10.77
N LYS A 625 1.03 -9.13 11.65
CA LYS A 625 0.78 -9.93 12.86
C LYS A 625 0.66 -9.02 14.08
N ARG A 626 -0.32 -9.28 14.95
CA ARG A 626 -0.55 -8.53 16.21
C ARG A 626 -0.53 -6.99 16.04
N PHE A 627 -1.15 -6.49 14.96
CA PHE A 627 -1.09 -5.08 14.56
C PHE A 627 -2.48 -4.43 14.44
N ALA A 628 -2.73 -3.36 15.19
CA ALA A 628 -3.94 -2.55 15.11
C ALA A 628 -3.77 -1.39 14.12
N GLY A 629 -3.90 -1.69 12.82
CA GLY A 629 -3.42 -0.81 11.75
C GLY A 629 -4.09 0.57 11.56
N LYS A 630 -5.18 0.87 12.25
CA LYS A 630 -5.77 2.22 12.30
C LYS A 630 -5.14 3.06 13.41
N GLN A 631 -4.99 2.45 14.58
CA GLN A 631 -4.40 3.04 15.79
C GLN A 631 -2.87 3.05 15.75
N GLY A 632 -2.26 2.27 14.86
CA GLY A 632 -0.82 2.22 14.65
C GLY A 632 -0.05 1.51 15.76
N ILE A 633 -0.59 0.42 16.31
CA ILE A 633 -0.04 -0.25 17.50
C ILE A 633 0.35 -1.69 17.16
N GLU A 634 1.62 -2.00 17.39
CA GLU A 634 2.26 -3.30 17.18
C GLU A 634 2.60 -3.89 18.56
N ASP A 635 1.66 -4.66 19.13
CA ASP A 635 1.77 -5.24 20.47
C ASP A 635 1.08 -6.61 20.52
N LEU A 636 1.74 -7.62 21.09
CA LEU A 636 1.21 -8.99 21.21
C LEU A 636 -0.18 -9.02 21.90
N ASN A 637 -0.42 -8.09 22.81
CA ASN A 637 -1.64 -7.95 23.61
C ASN A 637 -2.69 -7.02 22.98
N ILE A 638 -2.51 -6.54 21.74
CA ILE A 638 -3.49 -5.64 21.12
C ILE A 638 -4.77 -6.34 20.67
N HIS A 639 -4.76 -7.68 20.56
CA HIS A 639 -5.91 -8.50 20.18
C HIS A 639 -6.20 -9.63 21.20
N ASP A 640 -7.41 -9.63 21.76
CA ASP A 640 -7.94 -10.65 22.68
C ASP A 640 -8.54 -11.86 21.92
N PHE A 641 -7.83 -12.41 20.91
CA PHE A 641 -8.33 -13.50 20.05
C PHE A 641 -8.86 -14.71 20.85
N LYS A 642 -8.11 -15.12 21.89
CA LYS A 642 -8.48 -16.22 22.78
C LYS A 642 -9.79 -15.99 23.54
N LEU A 643 -10.14 -14.74 23.84
CA LEU A 643 -11.43 -14.40 24.45
C LEU A 643 -12.55 -14.60 23.43
N VAL A 644 -12.43 -13.99 22.26
CA VAL A 644 -13.48 -13.99 21.22
C VAL A 644 -13.69 -15.39 20.64
N PHE A 645 -12.64 -16.00 20.09
CA PHE A 645 -12.73 -17.29 19.39
C PHE A 645 -12.57 -18.51 20.30
N GLY A 646 -11.99 -18.36 21.49
CA GLY A 646 -11.60 -19.49 22.35
C GLY A 646 -10.24 -20.12 21.98
N VAL A 647 -9.71 -19.77 20.80
CA VAL A 647 -8.38 -20.14 20.31
C VAL A 647 -7.54 -18.87 20.15
N ASP A 648 -6.23 -19.01 20.29
CA ASP A 648 -5.26 -17.95 19.98
C ASP A 648 -4.60 -18.22 18.62
N ILE A 649 -4.01 -17.19 17.99
CA ILE A 649 -3.40 -17.27 16.65
C ILE A 649 -2.10 -16.45 16.59
N GLN A 650 -1.31 -16.62 15.53
CA GLN A 650 -0.09 -15.85 15.21
C GLN A 650 1.10 -16.02 16.17
N THR A 651 0.86 -16.47 17.40
CA THR A 651 1.85 -16.63 18.50
C THR A 651 1.72 -17.98 19.21
N THR A 652 1.04 -18.94 18.57
CA THR A 652 0.82 -20.31 19.08
C THR A 652 1.96 -21.28 18.75
N MET A 653 2.82 -20.90 17.80
CA MET A 653 4.09 -21.54 17.46
C MET A 653 5.21 -20.55 17.76
N ASP A 654 6.43 -21.03 18.06
CA ASP A 654 7.58 -20.14 18.22
C ASP A 654 8.03 -19.53 16.87
N LYS A 655 8.96 -18.58 16.93
CA LYS A 655 9.42 -17.84 15.75
C LYS A 655 10.11 -18.72 14.69
N ALA A 656 10.75 -19.82 15.09
CA ALA A 656 11.39 -20.76 14.16
C ALA A 656 10.34 -21.62 13.45
N ASP A 657 9.38 -22.18 14.19
CA ASP A 657 8.27 -22.93 13.61
C ASP A 657 7.40 -22.05 12.70
N ARG A 658 7.15 -20.78 13.07
CA ARG A 658 6.40 -19.85 12.21
C ARG A 658 7.09 -19.60 10.86
N LEU A 659 8.43 -19.56 10.82
CA LEU A 659 9.22 -19.47 9.58
C LEU A 659 9.16 -20.78 8.78
N LEU A 660 9.31 -21.94 9.43
CA LEU A 660 9.35 -23.25 8.78
C LEU A 660 8.00 -23.68 8.20
N TYR A 661 6.90 -23.42 8.91
CA TYR A 661 5.54 -23.80 8.53
C TYR A 661 4.78 -22.70 7.77
N GLY A 662 5.42 -21.57 7.47
CA GLY A 662 4.87 -20.52 6.59
C GLY A 662 3.81 -19.60 7.22
N GLU A 663 3.70 -19.58 8.55
CA GLU A 663 2.84 -18.63 9.28
C GLU A 663 3.46 -17.23 9.32
N SER A 664 4.78 -17.10 9.35
CA SER A 664 5.49 -15.81 9.39
C SER A 664 6.68 -15.78 8.45
N MET A 665 6.91 -14.64 7.81
CA MET A 665 8.06 -14.30 6.98
C MET A 665 8.17 -12.77 6.95
N MET A 666 9.30 -12.21 6.54
CA MET A 666 9.45 -10.77 6.44
C MET A 666 8.59 -10.20 5.29
N THR A 667 7.71 -9.25 5.60
CA THR A 667 6.71 -8.69 4.68
C THR A 667 6.86 -7.19 4.42
N HIS A 668 7.46 -6.41 5.32
CA HIS A 668 7.48 -4.95 5.20
C HIS A 668 8.69 -4.31 5.90
N ALA A 669 9.17 -3.18 5.37
CA ALA A 669 10.27 -2.40 5.94
C ALA A 669 9.82 -1.02 6.42
N MET A 670 10.37 -0.57 7.54
CA MET A 670 10.07 0.70 8.19
C MET A 670 11.32 1.27 8.86
N VAL A 671 11.18 2.41 9.56
CA VAL A 671 12.29 3.09 10.24
C VAL A 671 11.98 3.30 11.71
N PHE A 672 12.88 2.93 12.62
CA PHE A 672 12.79 3.38 14.01
C PHE A 672 13.31 4.82 14.15
N THR A 673 12.54 5.67 14.83
CA THR A 673 12.88 7.09 15.10
C THR A 673 12.90 7.47 16.59
N GLY A 674 12.66 6.50 17.48
CA GLY A 674 12.75 6.70 18.92
C GLY A 674 12.52 5.42 19.72
N VAL A 675 12.86 5.46 21.01
CA VAL A 675 12.78 4.33 21.94
C VAL A 675 12.45 4.83 23.35
N SER A 676 11.59 4.10 24.07
CA SER A 676 11.50 4.18 25.53
C SER A 676 12.34 3.09 26.16
N VAL A 677 13.09 3.43 27.19
CA VAL A 677 13.71 2.45 28.09
C VAL A 677 13.07 2.48 29.48
N ASP A 678 13.11 1.36 30.20
CA ASP A 678 12.84 1.35 31.64
C ASP A 678 13.96 2.13 32.37
N PRO A 679 13.64 3.09 33.26
CA PRO A 679 14.66 3.90 33.95
C PRO A 679 15.70 3.08 34.72
N ASN A 680 15.30 1.95 35.32
CA ASN A 680 16.12 1.18 36.25
C ASN A 680 17.07 0.21 35.54
N SER A 681 16.54 -0.57 34.59
CA SER A 681 17.27 -1.61 33.85
C SER A 681 17.87 -1.13 32.53
N GLN A 682 17.49 0.06 32.06
CA GLN A 682 17.90 0.67 30.78
C GLN A 682 17.54 -0.12 29.52
N LYS A 683 16.79 -1.23 29.65
CA LYS A 683 16.28 -2.04 28.54
C LYS A 683 15.13 -1.34 27.82
N PRO A 684 15.00 -1.47 26.49
CA PRO A 684 13.88 -0.89 25.75
C PRO A 684 12.55 -1.57 26.11
N THR A 685 11.48 -0.77 26.13
CA THR A 685 10.10 -1.21 26.40
C THR A 685 9.19 -1.04 25.19
N LYS A 686 9.46 -0.02 24.36
CA LYS A 686 8.75 0.27 23.10
C LYS A 686 9.57 1.16 22.17
N PHE A 687 9.27 1.10 20.88
CA PHE A 687 9.90 1.87 19.82
C PHE A 687 8.87 2.74 19.07
N ARG A 688 9.35 3.86 18.51
CA ARG A 688 8.61 4.72 17.58
C ARG A 688 9.02 4.37 16.15
N VAL A 689 8.04 4.20 15.28
CA VAL A 689 8.26 3.74 13.90
C VAL A 689 7.72 4.78 12.91
N GLU A 690 8.55 5.29 12.00
CA GLU A 690 8.09 6.00 10.79
C GLU A 690 7.71 4.95 9.72
N ASN A 691 6.47 5.03 9.23
CA ASN A 691 5.97 4.15 8.18
C ASN A 691 5.63 4.95 6.90
N SER A 692 5.68 4.28 5.75
CA SER A 692 5.52 4.87 4.41
C SER A 692 4.11 4.70 3.84
N TRP A 693 3.08 4.91 4.67
CA TRP A 693 1.65 4.82 4.29
C TRP A 693 0.91 6.16 4.35
N GLY A 694 1.61 7.27 4.61
CA GLY A 694 1.04 8.60 4.83
C GLY A 694 0.37 8.78 6.20
N GLU A 695 -0.18 9.97 6.43
CA GLU A 695 -0.59 10.44 7.76
C GLU A 695 -1.92 9.87 8.28
N ASP A 696 -2.70 9.17 7.45
CA ASP A 696 -4.06 8.68 7.78
C ASP A 696 -4.09 7.50 8.78
N ARG A 697 -2.94 7.02 9.26
CA ARG A 697 -2.80 5.86 10.18
C ARG A 697 -1.95 6.22 11.40
N GLY A 698 -2.26 5.63 12.55
CA GLY A 698 -1.48 5.81 13.78
C GLY A 698 -1.42 7.26 14.25
N GLU A 699 -0.29 7.66 14.83
CA GLU A 699 -0.03 9.05 15.16
C GLU A 699 0.59 9.75 13.94
N LYS A 700 -0.26 10.20 13.00
CA LYS A 700 0.16 10.89 11.77
C LYS A 700 1.24 10.12 10.98
N GLY A 701 0.96 8.85 10.66
CA GLY A 701 1.88 7.97 9.94
C GLY A 701 2.89 7.23 10.83
N TYR A 702 3.03 7.61 12.10
CA TYR A 702 3.90 6.91 13.05
C TYR A 702 3.18 5.79 13.79
N LEU A 703 3.87 4.65 13.94
CA LEU A 703 3.44 3.52 14.76
C LEU A 703 4.18 3.50 16.11
N ILE A 704 3.68 2.67 17.01
CA ILE A 704 4.27 2.32 18.31
C ILE A 704 4.37 0.80 18.41
N MET A 705 5.60 0.31 18.60
CA MET A 705 5.92 -1.12 18.68
C MET A 705 6.39 -1.49 20.08
N SER A 706 5.85 -2.55 20.68
CA SER A 706 6.35 -3.05 21.96
C SER A 706 7.63 -3.87 21.80
N ALA A 707 8.50 -3.86 22.81
CA ALA A 707 9.76 -4.60 22.77
C ALA A 707 9.58 -6.13 22.69
N ASP A 708 8.39 -6.66 23.00
CA ASP A 708 8.06 -8.08 22.81
C ASP A 708 7.52 -8.36 21.39
N TRP A 709 6.79 -7.43 20.77
CA TRP A 709 6.46 -7.53 19.34
C TRP A 709 7.72 -7.54 18.47
N PHE A 710 8.71 -6.69 18.80
CA PHE A 710 10.03 -6.68 18.15
C PHE A 710 10.64 -8.08 18.12
N LYS A 711 10.69 -8.78 19.27
CA LYS A 711 11.29 -10.12 19.38
C LYS A 711 10.60 -11.13 18.46
N GLU A 712 9.27 -11.12 18.43
CA GLU A 712 8.47 -12.09 17.68
C GLU A 712 8.43 -11.84 16.17
N PHE A 713 8.45 -10.58 15.72
CA PHE A 713 8.10 -10.21 14.34
C PHE A 713 9.07 -9.25 13.60
N VAL A 714 10.11 -8.71 14.23
CA VAL A 714 11.25 -8.10 13.51
C VAL A 714 12.26 -9.19 13.14
N PHE A 715 12.74 -9.18 11.90
CA PHE A 715 13.64 -10.20 11.34
C PHE A 715 15.00 -9.64 10.92
N GLU A 716 15.08 -8.37 10.55
CA GLU A 716 16.27 -7.70 10.01
C GLU A 716 16.37 -6.28 10.57
N VAL A 717 17.57 -5.82 10.93
CA VAL A 717 17.88 -4.42 11.24
C VAL A 717 19.17 -4.00 10.55
N VAL A 718 19.25 -2.73 10.14
CA VAL A 718 20.43 -2.15 9.51
C VAL A 718 20.95 -1.01 10.37
N VAL A 719 22.19 -1.16 10.84
CA VAL A 719 22.86 -0.24 11.78
C VAL A 719 24.23 0.17 11.26
N ASP A 720 24.78 1.26 11.80
CA ASP A 720 26.15 1.67 11.50
C ASP A 720 27.19 0.68 12.07
N ARG A 721 28.20 0.32 11.25
CA ARG A 721 29.26 -0.61 11.67
C ARG A 721 30.05 -0.10 12.89
N SER A 722 30.16 1.21 13.10
CA SER A 722 30.88 1.79 14.25
C SER A 722 30.23 1.50 15.60
N ILE A 723 28.95 1.13 15.63
CA ILE A 723 28.27 0.71 16.87
C ILE A 723 28.26 -0.79 17.10
N VAL A 724 28.68 -1.60 16.12
CA VAL A 724 28.75 -3.07 16.19
C VAL A 724 30.12 -3.52 16.71
N SER A 725 30.18 -4.66 17.40
CA SER A 725 31.45 -5.22 17.90
C SER A 725 32.21 -5.98 16.81
N GLN A 726 33.54 -6.02 16.90
CA GLN A 726 34.39 -6.57 15.83
C GLN A 726 34.10 -8.06 15.57
N ASP A 727 33.86 -8.86 16.61
CA ASP A 727 33.50 -10.28 16.53
C ASP A 727 32.19 -10.54 15.75
N VAL A 728 31.28 -9.57 15.74
CA VAL A 728 30.06 -9.60 14.93
C VAL A 728 30.34 -9.11 13.50
N LEU A 729 31.24 -8.14 13.32
CA LEU A 729 31.65 -7.68 11.99
C LEU A 729 32.46 -8.74 11.22
N ASP A 730 33.34 -9.48 11.89
CA ASP A 730 34.16 -10.56 11.32
C ASP A 730 33.32 -11.69 10.68
N VAL A 731 32.02 -11.79 11.05
CA VAL A 731 31.08 -12.74 10.45
C VAL A 731 30.83 -12.43 8.96
N PHE A 732 30.93 -11.17 8.52
CA PHE A 732 30.74 -10.80 7.10
C PHE A 732 31.90 -11.28 6.20
N ASP A 733 33.10 -11.51 6.76
CA ASP A 733 34.25 -12.05 6.03
C ASP A 733 34.20 -13.59 5.92
N LEU A 734 33.23 -14.25 6.57
CA LEU A 734 33.01 -15.69 6.44
C LEU A 734 32.25 -16.03 5.14
N PRO A 735 32.60 -17.11 4.42
CA PRO A 735 31.83 -17.59 3.28
C PRO A 735 30.35 -17.82 3.66
N PRO A 736 29.38 -17.17 2.97
CA PRO A 736 27.98 -17.22 3.35
C PRO A 736 27.37 -18.59 3.04
N ILE A 737 26.54 -19.09 3.96
CA ILE A 737 25.74 -20.30 3.76
C ILE A 737 24.59 -19.98 2.80
N VAL A 738 24.52 -20.68 1.67
CA VAL A 738 23.47 -20.45 0.65
C VAL A 738 22.17 -21.15 1.06
N LEU A 739 21.14 -20.36 1.32
CA LEU A 739 19.76 -20.78 1.53
C LEU A 739 19.02 -20.91 0.16
N PRO A 740 17.99 -21.76 0.05
CA PRO A 740 17.24 -21.90 -1.20
C PRO A 740 16.51 -20.62 -1.59
N ALA A 741 16.33 -20.36 -2.89
CA ALA A 741 15.72 -19.12 -3.41
C ALA A 741 14.34 -18.75 -2.80
N TRP A 742 13.58 -19.76 -2.36
CA TRP A 742 12.25 -19.62 -1.76
C TRP A 742 12.25 -19.48 -0.22
N ASP A 743 13.41 -19.26 0.41
CA ASP A 743 13.53 -19.14 1.87
C ASP A 743 12.79 -17.90 2.42
N PRO A 744 12.08 -18.01 3.58
CA PRO A 744 11.31 -16.90 4.15
C PRO A 744 12.16 -15.69 4.59
N MET A 745 13.48 -15.85 4.78
CA MET A 745 14.37 -14.70 5.04
C MET A 745 14.70 -13.92 3.76
N GLY A 746 14.49 -14.51 2.57
CA GLY A 746 14.71 -13.83 1.30
C GLY A 746 13.62 -12.83 0.89
N THR A 747 12.47 -12.82 1.57
CA THR A 747 11.30 -12.01 1.18
C THR A 747 11.22 -10.68 1.90
N LEU A 748 10.73 -9.65 1.19
CA LEU A 748 10.26 -8.38 1.73
C LEU A 748 9.27 -7.80 0.70
N ALA A 749 8.16 -7.20 1.15
CA ALA A 749 7.13 -6.56 0.31
C ALA A 749 6.57 -7.44 -0.83
N LYS A 750 5.89 -8.52 -0.43
CA LYS A 750 5.30 -9.53 -1.32
C LYS A 750 3.79 -9.34 -1.47
#